data_AF-A0AAE3EA91-F1
#
_entry.id   AF-A0AAE3EA91-F1
#
_cell.length_a   1.000
_cell.length_b   1.000
_cell.length_c   1.000
_cell.angle_alpha   90.00
_cell.angle_beta   90.00
_cell.angle_gamma   90.00
#
_symmetry.space_group_name_H-M   'P 1'
#
loop_
_entity.id
_entity.type
_entity.pdbx_description
1 polymer ?
#
loop_
_entity_poly.entity_id
_entity_poly.type
_entity_poly.pdbx_seq_one_letter_code
_entity_poly.pdbx_strand_id
1 'polypeptide(L)'
;MKKKEVLLLLAVFCMGLSLTGCGSDSSKESSQASTEAPTEAETSTVAAEASIPTEYVHLITDKEIEIGTPEAVDQATAEAEIKVQVDGADAAYEYLSWFDGMLNLRLTEAVADPATAKITVSIGGKEETAEYVPFYTEEKVLRNVFIPVRGNENSGLNDTYDYNYVLDYCQGGMYQILGQSDYTGLEAHNNGMEIVVVGADQSVYMAPEYRELYNADDAATRRTIPGTKEKPIIVTTADDVMRQDSSGDMKRKKSDRFEMIHDFAQLFWEIGVTPGWEKYPLSINDDPDAYNYVKHLEDAYAAAKAANLWPGTAMMESVENYFTYGTMVWFETIPESADGSWQKETFPVNTRTEMQAYDPDLYSVMVEVYTEYKYFCGTADQCNTAVDSEIRVNQPWYKHNQVDNYDINGEAYAPLAIVETNLISANQVELVFNREVRDLDELRTATNWQVEWTKDGNTVTFTGDGTGDTALICQRYQWKTLTLQLGDYEAEVNVSNGSIGSSIMGFTEKDLKNAGEWVKNDPEVKVSETALEKGEYIDVEKLMSERGAGIDGTLTVKLVNGGDKICDWADNALGDVNNEAVFKPYLGQAYRSEKAGVYVYADNDVKRSSLELAGAYIDIILSNETDNIGQKIADGMVKTNRGAQIIAYGHHAYQQPDLRFAYDNDLYMYYLYVEGFGGGICQTTEANLCRDLAFTRYKGEFILGHEFAHTIESSTEVYLPELYDEIGAVYEGRAYDRTDGSTRWPEETYAGSNRAEYFATLSNIWHGTMRESASGTWDGTLSPINTREELYRYDPVGYELMKKIYFNGDTNLWYTDGTAVEADASNDDILKWGATFPESLTDTYPDAHWVLWAASNSYDFDPANPEGDGIALPADKVNYHPYYGEPGMENPAR
;
A
#
# COMPACT_ATOMS: atom_id res chain seq x y z
N MET A 1 1.28 45.08 -16.86
CA MET A 1 0.06 44.24 -16.96
C MET A 1 0.49 42.89 -17.50
N LYS A 2 -0.11 41.80 -16.99
CA LYS A 2 0.48 40.45 -17.01
C LYS A 2 0.50 39.80 -18.40
N LYS A 3 1.66 39.28 -18.83
CA LYS A 3 1.80 37.96 -19.48
C LYS A 3 3.27 37.55 -19.57
N LYS A 4 3.48 36.22 -19.55
CA LYS A 4 4.63 35.42 -19.98
C LYS A 4 5.85 35.21 -19.06
N GLU A 5 6.27 33.94 -19.14
CA GLU A 5 7.60 33.34 -18.95
C GLU A 5 8.14 33.15 -17.52
N VAL A 6 8.87 32.08 -17.17
CA VAL A 6 8.87 30.63 -17.57
C VAL A 6 10.05 29.95 -16.82
N LEU A 7 9.87 28.70 -16.36
CA LEU A 7 10.90 27.73 -15.96
C LEU A 7 11.86 27.99 -14.76
N LEU A 8 11.99 26.91 -13.96
CA LEU A 8 13.24 26.23 -13.53
C LEU A 8 13.77 26.33 -12.07
N LEU A 9 13.94 25.11 -11.52
CA LEU A 9 14.93 24.58 -10.56
C LEU A 9 15.19 25.20 -9.16
N LEU A 10 15.04 24.30 -8.17
CA LEU A 10 15.95 23.93 -7.06
C LEU A 10 16.83 24.97 -6.33
N ALA A 11 16.80 24.79 -5.00
CA ALA A 11 17.88 24.97 -4.01
C ALA A 11 18.39 26.40 -3.67
N VAL A 12 18.34 26.75 -2.38
CA VAL A 12 19.53 26.76 -1.47
C VAL A 12 19.16 27.38 -0.11
N PHE A 13 19.58 26.70 0.95
CA PHE A 13 19.54 27.13 2.36
C PHE A 13 20.36 28.42 2.58
N CYS A 14 19.89 29.36 3.40
CA CYS A 14 20.77 30.41 3.95
C CYS A 14 20.30 30.96 5.30
N MET A 15 21.19 30.91 6.30
CA MET A 15 20.98 31.46 7.65
C MET A 15 20.85 32.99 7.65
N GLY A 16 20.12 33.54 8.62
CA GLY A 16 19.88 34.98 8.75
C GLY A 16 19.73 35.47 10.20
N LEU A 17 20.78 35.33 11.02
CA LEU A 17 20.87 35.94 12.35
C LEU A 17 20.87 37.49 12.30
N SER A 18 19.84 38.13 12.86
CA SER A 18 19.96 39.43 13.56
C SER A 18 18.70 39.67 14.41
N LEU A 19 18.75 39.73 15.75
CA LEU A 19 19.36 40.71 16.68
C LEU A 19 18.56 42.02 16.90
N THR A 20 18.27 42.23 18.19
CA THR A 20 18.01 43.49 18.92
C THR A 20 16.65 44.19 18.83
N GLY A 21 16.03 44.32 20.01
CA GLY A 21 14.86 45.15 20.31
C GLY A 21 14.66 45.30 21.83
N CYS A 22 15.55 46.04 22.50
CA CYS A 22 15.58 46.19 23.97
C CYS A 22 14.36 46.94 24.56
N GLY A 23 14.08 46.70 25.85
CA GLY A 23 13.25 47.61 26.68
C GLY A 23 12.48 46.92 27.81
N SER A 24 13.13 46.25 28.76
CA SER A 24 13.57 46.81 30.05
C SER A 24 12.48 47.36 30.99
N ASP A 25 12.25 46.63 32.09
CA ASP A 25 12.12 47.14 33.47
C ASP A 25 11.16 48.31 33.79
N SER A 26 10.16 48.05 34.64
CA SER A 26 10.30 48.18 36.11
C SER A 26 9.01 48.59 36.86
N SER A 27 8.69 47.84 37.94
CA SER A 27 8.20 48.38 39.23
C SER A 27 6.80 49.07 39.26
N LYS A 28 6.11 49.29 40.39
CA LYS A 28 6.31 48.90 41.79
C LYS A 28 4.97 48.95 42.55
N GLU A 29 4.99 48.39 43.77
CA GLU A 29 3.97 48.45 44.82
C GLU A 29 3.34 49.84 45.08
N SER A 30 2.06 49.86 45.50
CA SER A 30 1.65 50.48 46.78
C SER A 30 0.25 49.94 47.17
N SER A 31 0.05 49.43 48.39
CA SER A 31 -0.59 50.13 49.54
C SER A 31 -2.14 50.22 49.45
N GLN A 32 -2.94 50.19 50.52
CA GLN A 32 -2.66 50.17 51.97
C GLN A 32 -3.88 49.61 52.72
N ALA A 33 -3.71 49.06 53.93
CA ALA A 33 -4.82 48.55 54.75
C ALA A 33 -5.46 49.65 55.64
N SER A 34 -6.74 49.47 55.99
CA SER A 34 -7.36 50.10 57.16
C SER A 34 -8.41 49.17 57.79
N THR A 35 -8.63 49.33 59.10
CA THR A 35 -9.37 48.41 59.98
C THR A 35 -10.50 49.11 60.71
N GLU A 36 -11.67 48.48 60.89
CA GLU A 36 -12.53 48.64 62.08
C GLU A 36 -13.60 47.54 62.16
N ALA A 37 -14.20 47.35 63.34
CA ALA A 37 -15.11 46.25 63.71
C ALA A 37 -16.10 46.72 64.82
N PRO A 38 -16.95 45.87 65.44
CA PRO A 38 -18.06 45.11 64.84
C PRO A 38 -19.41 45.28 65.60
N THR A 39 -20.54 45.09 64.91
CA THR A 39 -21.90 44.78 65.42
C THR A 39 -22.76 44.43 64.18
N GLU A 40 -23.83 43.62 64.21
CA GLU A 40 -24.70 43.12 65.30
C GLU A 40 -25.26 41.73 64.88
N ALA A 41 -25.89 40.98 65.78
CA ALA A 41 -26.43 39.65 65.47
C ALA A 41 -27.95 39.68 65.22
N GLU A 42 -28.40 39.11 64.10
CA GLU A 42 -29.81 38.68 63.93
C GLU A 42 -29.90 37.24 63.41
N THR A 43 -31.05 36.63 63.66
CA THR A 43 -31.25 35.18 63.70
C THR A 43 -31.90 34.60 62.44
N SER A 44 -31.42 33.43 62.05
CA SER A 44 -32.14 32.34 61.39
C SER A 44 -32.94 32.64 60.10
N THR A 45 -32.53 31.97 59.02
CA THR A 45 -33.29 30.80 58.52
C THR A 45 -32.34 29.86 57.78
N VAL A 46 -32.36 28.57 58.13
CA VAL A 46 -31.76 27.53 57.30
C VAL A 46 -32.74 27.23 56.17
N ALA A 47 -32.44 27.69 54.97
CA ALA A 47 -32.93 27.09 53.73
C ALA A 47 -31.83 26.18 53.20
N ALA A 48 -32.19 25.02 52.66
CA ALA A 48 -31.21 24.10 52.12
C ALA A 48 -30.70 24.62 50.77
N GLU A 49 -29.48 25.14 50.75
CA GLU A 49 -28.68 25.22 49.52
C GLU A 49 -28.02 23.85 49.32
N ALA A 50 -28.61 23.06 48.42
CA ALA A 50 -27.98 21.92 47.78
C ALA A 50 -28.18 22.05 46.25
N SER A 51 -27.96 23.26 45.72
CA SER A 51 -27.87 23.47 44.28
C SER A 51 -26.69 22.65 43.77
N ILE A 52 -26.91 21.76 42.82
CA ILE A 52 -25.83 21.25 41.97
C ILE A 52 -25.10 22.49 41.41
N PRO A 53 -23.79 22.67 41.65
CA PRO A 53 -23.07 23.78 41.06
C PRO A 53 -22.79 23.44 39.60
N THR A 54 -23.12 24.37 38.70
CA THR A 54 -22.93 24.18 37.25
C THR A 54 -21.76 25.04 36.78
N GLU A 55 -20.80 24.42 36.11
CA GLU A 55 -19.69 25.12 35.45
C GLU A 55 -20.05 25.51 34.02
N TYR A 56 -20.67 24.59 33.27
CA TYR A 56 -21.14 24.81 31.90
C TYR A 56 -22.36 23.95 31.57
N VAL A 57 -23.09 24.33 30.52
CA VAL A 57 -24.14 23.54 29.88
C VAL A 57 -23.94 23.64 28.38
N HIS A 58 -23.66 22.54 27.71
CA HIS A 58 -23.47 22.49 26.25
C HIS A 58 -24.51 21.60 25.60
N LEU A 59 -25.00 22.00 24.43
CA LEU A 59 -25.65 21.11 23.47
C LEU A 59 -24.56 20.64 22.50
N ILE A 60 -24.31 19.33 22.42
CA ILE A 60 -23.13 18.81 21.70
C ILE A 60 -23.46 17.95 20.47
N THR A 61 -24.75 17.61 20.29
CA THR A 61 -25.34 17.02 19.08
C THR A 61 -26.73 17.65 18.83
N ASP A 62 -27.54 17.07 17.95
CA ASP A 62 -28.96 17.43 17.79
C ASP A 62 -29.86 16.98 18.96
N LYS A 63 -29.35 16.17 19.90
CA LYS A 63 -30.11 15.63 21.03
C LYS A 63 -29.41 15.72 22.38
N GLU A 64 -28.10 15.84 22.41
CA GLU A 64 -27.35 15.61 23.65
C GLU A 64 -26.90 16.87 24.35
N ILE A 65 -27.22 16.93 25.63
CA ILE A 65 -26.86 18.01 26.53
C ILE A 65 -25.83 17.49 27.53
N GLU A 66 -24.74 18.20 27.67
CA GLU A 66 -23.68 17.95 28.64
C GLU A 66 -23.68 19.04 29.71
N ILE A 67 -23.58 18.64 30.98
CA ILE A 67 -23.63 19.54 32.13
C ILE A 67 -22.37 19.30 32.96
N GLY A 68 -21.48 20.29 32.96
CA GLY A 68 -20.27 20.30 33.78
C GLY A 68 -20.55 20.75 35.20
N THR A 69 -19.92 20.10 36.16
CA THR A 69 -20.12 20.25 37.61
C THR A 69 -18.77 20.09 38.33
N PRO A 70 -18.51 20.80 39.44
CA PRO A 70 -17.18 20.77 40.08
C PRO A 70 -16.93 19.52 40.95
N GLU A 71 -17.96 18.74 41.24
CA GLU A 71 -17.92 17.49 42.03
C GLU A 71 -18.97 16.51 41.47
N ALA A 72 -18.72 15.20 41.55
CA ALA A 72 -19.67 14.17 41.14
C ALA A 72 -21.09 14.35 41.72
N VAL A 73 -22.10 14.29 40.85
CA VAL A 73 -23.53 14.37 41.19
C VAL A 73 -24.14 12.98 41.19
N ASP A 74 -24.86 12.61 42.26
CA ASP A 74 -25.60 11.35 42.28
C ASP A 74 -26.90 11.43 41.47
N GLN A 75 -27.28 10.30 40.87
CA GLN A 75 -28.44 10.19 39.99
C GLN A 75 -29.75 10.69 40.63
N ALA A 76 -29.99 10.39 41.91
CA ALA A 76 -31.25 10.73 42.57
C ALA A 76 -31.36 12.25 42.84
N THR A 77 -30.23 12.92 43.07
CA THR A 77 -30.18 14.39 43.21
C THR A 77 -30.45 15.08 41.88
N ALA A 78 -29.80 14.66 40.79
CA ALA A 78 -30.03 15.23 39.46
C ALA A 78 -31.45 15.00 38.94
N GLU A 79 -31.98 13.77 39.05
CA GLU A 79 -33.37 13.43 38.66
C GLU A 79 -34.42 14.30 39.36
N ALA A 80 -34.14 14.80 40.57
CA ALA A 80 -35.04 15.66 41.33
C ALA A 80 -34.97 17.15 40.93
N GLU A 81 -33.84 17.61 40.39
CA GLU A 81 -33.55 19.04 40.23
C GLU A 81 -33.46 19.55 38.79
N ILE A 82 -33.22 18.68 37.80
CA ILE A 82 -33.00 19.09 36.41
C ILE A 82 -34.31 19.12 35.60
N LYS A 83 -34.48 20.15 34.79
CA LYS A 83 -35.55 20.26 33.78
C LYS A 83 -35.00 20.87 32.50
N VAL A 84 -35.46 20.40 31.35
CA VAL A 84 -35.01 20.88 30.04
C VAL A 84 -36.19 21.47 29.27
N GLN A 85 -35.96 22.61 28.61
CA GLN A 85 -36.87 23.21 27.66
C GLN A 85 -36.19 23.42 26.31
N VAL A 86 -36.90 23.12 25.23
CA VAL A 86 -36.51 23.42 23.84
C VAL A 86 -37.43 24.55 23.36
N ASP A 87 -36.85 25.68 22.97
CA ASP A 87 -37.55 26.89 22.49
C ASP A 87 -38.66 27.40 23.44
N GLY A 88 -38.50 27.13 24.75
CA GLY A 88 -39.45 27.52 25.80
C GLY A 88 -40.63 26.56 26.00
N ALA A 89 -40.60 25.37 25.39
CA ALA A 89 -41.50 24.25 25.69
C ALA A 89 -40.77 23.17 26.49
N ASP A 90 -41.44 22.58 27.50
CA ASP A 90 -40.89 21.47 28.28
C ASP A 90 -40.55 20.28 27.36
N ALA A 91 -39.30 19.81 27.44
CA ALA A 91 -38.78 18.72 26.63
C ALA A 91 -38.62 17.44 27.45
N ALA A 92 -38.95 16.30 26.85
CA ALA A 92 -38.66 14.99 27.42
C ALA A 92 -37.20 14.62 27.14
N TYR A 93 -36.55 14.02 28.13
CA TYR A 93 -35.15 13.60 28.06
C TYR A 93 -34.91 12.37 28.96
N GLU A 94 -33.80 11.67 28.72
CA GLU A 94 -33.27 10.60 29.56
C GLU A 94 -31.83 10.91 29.99
N TYR A 95 -31.36 10.28 31.07
CA TYR A 95 -29.97 10.36 31.52
C TYR A 95 -29.15 9.25 30.87
N LEU A 96 -27.95 9.58 30.38
CA LEU A 96 -27.05 8.62 29.74
C LEU A 96 -25.88 8.22 30.65
N SER A 97 -25.09 9.19 31.09
CA SER A 97 -23.77 8.98 31.70
C SER A 97 -23.49 9.94 32.84
N TRP A 98 -22.64 9.48 33.78
CA TRP A 98 -22.34 10.12 35.06
C TRP A 98 -20.84 10.04 35.35
N PHE A 99 -20.04 10.90 34.73
CA PHE A 99 -18.61 11.01 35.00
C PHE A 99 -18.36 11.87 36.25
N ASP A 100 -17.16 11.76 36.84
CA ASP A 100 -16.76 12.66 37.91
C ASP A 100 -16.66 14.08 37.36
N GLY A 101 -17.55 14.97 37.82
CA GLY A 101 -17.70 16.33 37.34
C GLY A 101 -18.52 16.53 36.04
N MET A 102 -19.13 15.52 35.44
CA MET A 102 -19.92 15.69 34.20
C MET A 102 -21.11 14.71 34.13
N LEU A 103 -22.29 15.21 33.78
CA LEU A 103 -23.46 14.36 33.48
C LEU A 103 -24.08 14.70 32.12
N ASN A 104 -24.65 13.70 31.45
CA ASN A 104 -25.17 13.84 30.08
C ASN A 104 -26.64 13.41 29.96
N LEU A 105 -27.41 14.18 29.18
CA LEU A 105 -28.82 13.98 28.91
C LEU A 105 -29.05 13.78 27.41
N ARG A 106 -30.02 12.95 27.02
CA ARG A 106 -30.50 12.82 25.64
C ARG A 106 -31.95 13.28 25.53
N LEU A 107 -32.20 14.29 24.70
CA LEU A 107 -33.56 14.69 24.30
C LEU A 107 -34.24 13.54 23.55
N THR A 108 -35.52 13.32 23.82
CA THR A 108 -36.33 12.31 23.10
C THR A 108 -36.50 12.66 21.62
N GLU A 109 -36.57 13.95 21.29
CA GLU A 109 -36.71 14.48 19.94
C GLU A 109 -35.48 15.31 19.57
N ALA A 110 -35.09 15.27 18.29
CA ALA A 110 -34.00 16.10 17.77
C ALA A 110 -34.39 17.59 17.71
N VAL A 111 -33.45 18.49 17.99
CA VAL A 111 -33.59 19.89 17.60
C VAL A 111 -33.34 20.05 16.10
N ALA A 112 -34.08 20.97 15.47
CA ALA A 112 -34.03 21.13 14.01
C ALA A 112 -32.74 21.78 13.49
N ASP A 113 -32.10 22.62 14.31
CA ASP A 113 -30.80 23.25 14.05
C ASP A 113 -30.11 23.52 15.40
N PRO A 114 -29.09 22.73 15.78
CA PRO A 114 -28.40 22.88 17.05
C PRO A 114 -27.78 24.27 17.26
N ALA A 115 -27.35 24.94 16.18
CA ALA A 115 -26.69 26.24 16.26
C ALA A 115 -27.68 27.40 16.53
N THR A 116 -28.99 27.18 16.39
CA THR A 116 -30.02 28.20 16.64
C THR A 116 -31.12 27.79 17.63
N ALA A 117 -31.21 26.50 18.00
CA ALA A 117 -32.13 26.00 19.00
C ALA A 117 -31.86 26.60 20.39
N LYS A 118 -32.91 27.10 21.06
CA LYS A 118 -32.78 27.61 22.42
C LYS A 118 -33.06 26.52 23.45
N ILE A 119 -32.01 25.83 23.89
CA ILE A 119 -32.08 24.91 25.02
C ILE A 119 -31.93 25.67 26.34
N THR A 120 -32.90 25.55 27.24
CA THR A 120 -32.79 26.06 28.61
C THR A 120 -32.82 24.88 29.58
N VAL A 121 -31.79 24.76 30.42
CA VAL A 121 -31.71 23.76 31.48
C VAL A 121 -31.90 24.47 32.81
N SER A 122 -32.91 24.06 33.57
CA SER A 122 -33.10 24.50 34.94
C SER A 122 -32.50 23.48 35.91
N ILE A 123 -31.62 23.93 36.81
CA ILE A 123 -30.91 23.11 37.80
C ILE A 123 -31.07 23.81 39.15
N GLY A 124 -31.64 23.13 40.15
CA GLY A 124 -31.90 23.72 41.48
C GLY A 124 -32.79 24.98 41.47
N GLY A 125 -33.49 25.26 40.37
CA GLY A 125 -34.27 26.49 40.15
C GLY A 125 -33.49 27.68 39.55
N LYS A 126 -32.20 27.52 39.25
CA LYS A 126 -31.43 28.42 38.37
C LYS A 126 -31.69 28.01 36.92
N GLU A 127 -31.74 28.95 35.97
CA GLU A 127 -31.85 28.66 34.53
C GLU A 127 -30.52 28.98 33.84
N GLU A 128 -29.97 28.01 33.12
CA GLU A 128 -28.86 28.18 32.19
C GLU A 128 -29.35 27.95 30.75
N THR A 129 -28.76 28.63 29.77
CA THR A 129 -29.01 28.37 28.34
C THR A 129 -27.83 27.61 27.79
N ALA A 130 -28.07 26.46 27.14
CA ALA A 130 -26.97 25.65 26.61
C ALA A 130 -26.31 26.35 25.42
N GLU A 131 -24.97 26.31 25.37
CA GLU A 131 -24.19 26.74 24.20
C GLU A 131 -24.01 25.55 23.25
N TYR A 132 -24.12 25.75 21.93
CA TYR A 132 -23.84 24.68 20.98
C TYR A 132 -22.33 24.51 20.79
N VAL A 133 -21.80 23.41 21.31
CA VAL A 133 -20.38 23.06 21.26
C VAL A 133 -20.30 21.62 20.72
N PRO A 134 -20.14 21.42 19.39
CA PRO A 134 -20.14 20.07 18.82
C PRO A 134 -19.03 19.23 19.42
N PHE A 135 -19.34 17.98 19.80
CA PHE A 135 -18.34 17.11 20.42
C PHE A 135 -17.16 16.83 19.49
N TYR A 136 -17.43 16.57 18.21
CA TYR A 136 -16.40 16.42 17.19
C TYR A 136 -16.11 17.78 16.55
N THR A 137 -14.86 18.23 16.67
CA THR A 137 -14.39 19.48 16.06
C THR A 137 -13.52 19.23 14.82
N GLU A 138 -13.06 18.00 14.62
CA GLU A 138 -12.05 17.63 13.62
C GLU A 138 -12.38 16.28 12.98
N GLU A 139 -12.14 16.17 11.67
CA GLU A 139 -12.37 14.97 10.87
C GLU A 139 -11.23 14.80 9.85
N LYS A 140 -10.70 13.59 9.77
CA LYS A 140 -9.74 13.13 8.75
C LYS A 140 -10.38 12.00 7.95
N VAL A 141 -9.97 11.81 6.70
CA VAL A 141 -10.56 10.80 5.80
C VAL A 141 -9.47 9.94 5.18
N LEU A 142 -9.66 8.61 5.18
CA LEU A 142 -8.75 7.66 4.54
C LEU A 142 -8.76 7.87 3.02
N ARG A 143 -7.60 8.20 2.43
CA ARG A 143 -7.52 8.68 1.04
C ARG A 143 -7.98 7.71 -0.06
N ASN A 144 -7.96 6.39 0.16
CA ASN A 144 -8.34 5.39 -0.84
C ASN A 144 -9.77 4.83 -0.65
N VAL A 145 -10.24 4.72 0.59
CA VAL A 145 -11.51 4.05 0.94
C VAL A 145 -12.51 4.97 1.65
N PHE A 146 -12.18 6.24 1.85
CA PHE A 146 -13.09 7.29 2.35
C PHE A 146 -13.72 7.08 3.75
N ILE A 147 -13.22 6.13 4.55
CA ILE A 147 -13.61 5.99 5.96
C ILE A 147 -13.20 7.24 6.75
N PRO A 148 -14.10 7.85 7.54
CA PRO A 148 -13.78 8.97 8.42
C PRO A 148 -13.13 8.54 9.73
N VAL A 149 -12.24 9.40 10.23
CA VAL A 149 -11.64 9.37 11.56
C VAL A 149 -11.96 10.69 12.25
N ARG A 150 -12.83 10.66 13.28
CA ARG A 150 -13.34 11.86 13.97
C ARG A 150 -12.76 12.01 15.37
N GLY A 151 -12.61 13.25 15.82
CA GLY A 151 -12.10 13.56 17.16
C GLY A 151 -12.38 14.99 17.61
N ASN A 152 -11.77 15.36 18.74
CA ASN A 152 -11.92 16.66 19.39
C ASN A 152 -10.56 17.19 19.86
N GLU A 153 -10.49 18.42 20.35
CA GLU A 153 -9.24 19.06 20.81
C GLU A 153 -8.51 18.30 21.94
N ASN A 154 -9.21 17.46 22.70
CA ASN A 154 -8.66 16.63 23.77
C ASN A 154 -8.18 15.25 23.26
N SER A 155 -8.36 14.91 21.97
CA SER A 155 -7.87 13.64 21.37
C SER A 155 -6.34 13.53 21.30
N GLY A 156 -5.59 14.56 21.72
CA GLY A 156 -4.14 14.52 21.87
C GLY A 156 -3.66 13.81 23.15
N LEU A 157 -2.34 13.67 23.28
CA LEU A 157 -1.67 13.22 24.51
C LEU A 157 -0.98 14.38 25.24
N ASN A 158 -0.29 15.26 24.51
CA ASN A 158 0.48 16.40 25.02
C ASN A 158 0.80 17.40 23.88
N ASP A 159 1.54 18.47 24.17
CA ASP A 159 1.97 19.49 23.19
C ASP A 159 2.82 18.96 22.01
N THR A 160 3.34 17.72 22.08
CA THR A 160 4.14 17.07 21.02
C THR A 160 3.29 16.13 20.17
N TYR A 161 2.35 15.43 20.80
CA TYR A 161 1.35 14.56 20.17
C TYR A 161 -0.02 15.20 20.36
N ASP A 162 -0.25 16.31 19.66
CA ASP A 162 -1.52 17.02 19.71
C ASP A 162 -2.65 16.23 19.02
N TYR A 163 -3.88 16.73 19.10
CA TYR A 163 -5.03 16.04 18.53
C TYR A 163 -4.91 15.86 17.00
N ASN A 164 -4.26 16.79 16.28
CA ASN A 164 -4.05 16.68 14.84
C ASN A 164 -3.09 15.53 14.53
N TYR A 165 -1.98 15.48 15.27
CA TYR A 165 -1.01 14.40 15.16
C TYR A 165 -1.69 13.04 15.40
N VAL A 166 -2.44 12.87 16.49
CA VAL A 166 -3.10 11.58 16.82
C VAL A 166 -4.14 11.17 15.77
N LEU A 167 -4.92 12.11 15.24
CA LEU A 167 -5.91 11.81 14.19
C LEU A 167 -5.25 11.48 12.85
N ASP A 168 -4.19 12.20 12.47
CA ASP A 168 -3.40 11.91 11.26
C ASP A 168 -2.65 10.57 11.40
N TYR A 169 -2.17 10.24 12.60
CA TYR A 169 -1.59 8.93 12.97
C TYR A 169 -2.59 7.80 12.73
N CYS A 170 -3.81 7.97 13.24
CA CYS A 170 -4.88 6.99 13.10
C CYS A 170 -5.33 6.81 11.64
N GLN A 171 -5.50 7.93 10.93
CA GLN A 171 -5.89 7.96 9.51
C GLN A 171 -4.79 7.38 8.62
N GLY A 172 -3.52 7.62 8.93
CA GLY A 172 -2.36 7.04 8.23
C GLY A 172 -2.22 5.54 8.48
N GLY A 173 -2.46 5.08 9.71
CA GLY A 173 -2.43 3.66 10.07
C GLY A 173 -3.54 2.87 9.38
N MET A 174 -4.80 3.35 9.46
CA MET A 174 -5.89 2.66 8.77
C MET A 174 -5.70 2.69 7.27
N TYR A 175 -5.15 3.77 6.71
CA TYR A 175 -4.78 3.83 5.30
C TYR A 175 -3.75 2.75 4.92
N GLN A 176 -2.80 2.41 5.79
CA GLN A 176 -1.85 1.31 5.53
C GLN A 176 -2.49 -0.07 5.67
N ILE A 177 -3.45 -0.25 6.60
CA ILE A 177 -4.18 -1.52 6.78
C ILE A 177 -5.19 -1.78 5.64
N LEU A 178 -5.93 -0.75 5.22
CA LEU A 178 -7.05 -0.85 4.27
C LEU A 178 -6.71 -0.40 2.85
N GLY A 179 -5.62 0.34 2.63
CA GLY A 179 -5.36 1.05 1.37
C GLY A 179 -5.15 0.18 0.14
N GLN A 180 -5.11 -1.15 0.32
CA GLN A 180 -4.92 -2.20 -0.69
C GLN A 180 -6.06 -3.24 -0.67
N SER A 181 -7.10 -3.04 0.16
CA SER A 181 -8.24 -3.95 0.33
C SER A 181 -9.35 -3.76 -0.73
N ASP A 182 -9.10 -2.90 -1.73
CA ASP A 182 -9.97 -2.55 -2.86
C ASP A 182 -11.48 -2.52 -2.51
N TYR A 183 -12.23 -3.49 -3.03
CA TYR A 183 -13.69 -3.54 -2.91
C TYR A 183 -14.17 -3.87 -1.49
N THR A 184 -13.37 -4.59 -0.68
CA THR A 184 -13.73 -4.87 0.72
C THR A 184 -13.62 -3.62 1.59
N GLY A 185 -12.59 -2.79 1.35
CA GLY A 185 -12.46 -1.46 1.96
C GLY A 185 -13.54 -0.49 1.50
N LEU A 186 -13.87 -0.48 0.21
CA LEU A 186 -14.96 0.33 -0.33
C LEU A 186 -16.34 -0.09 0.22
N GLU A 187 -16.62 -1.38 0.35
CA GLU A 187 -17.87 -1.83 0.98
C GLU A 187 -17.92 -1.51 2.47
N ALA A 188 -16.80 -1.57 3.21
CA ALA A 188 -16.78 -1.13 4.61
C ALA A 188 -17.20 0.34 4.74
N HIS A 189 -16.74 1.21 3.82
CA HIS A 189 -17.19 2.60 3.73
C HIS A 189 -18.66 2.75 3.31
N ASN A 190 -19.09 2.03 2.27
CA ASN A 190 -20.49 2.07 1.80
C ASN A 190 -21.47 1.62 2.89
N ASN A 191 -21.06 0.68 3.74
CA ASN A 191 -21.80 0.20 4.91
C ASN A 191 -21.59 1.07 6.17
N GLY A 192 -20.90 2.21 6.05
CA GLY A 192 -20.86 3.28 7.05
C GLY A 192 -19.72 3.22 8.07
N MET A 193 -18.69 2.41 7.86
CA MET A 193 -17.58 2.27 8.82
C MET A 193 -16.93 3.61 9.18
N GLU A 194 -16.70 3.83 10.48
CA GLU A 194 -16.06 5.02 11.04
C GLU A 194 -15.18 4.66 12.25
N ILE A 195 -14.13 5.45 12.49
CA ILE A 195 -13.38 5.45 13.76
C ILE A 195 -13.52 6.80 14.48
N VAL A 196 -13.79 6.75 15.78
CA VAL A 196 -13.77 7.88 16.71
C VAL A 196 -12.58 7.75 17.65
N VAL A 197 -11.78 8.81 17.78
CA VAL A 197 -10.71 8.90 18.78
C VAL A 197 -11.06 9.90 19.88
N VAL A 198 -11.13 9.42 21.13
CA VAL A 198 -11.25 10.26 22.33
C VAL A 198 -9.89 10.42 23.02
N GLY A 199 -9.74 11.46 23.84
CA GLY A 199 -8.51 11.73 24.60
C GLY A 199 -8.07 10.59 25.52
N ALA A 200 -6.76 10.54 25.84
CA ALA A 200 -6.21 9.50 26.72
C ALA A 200 -6.69 9.63 28.19
N ASP A 201 -7.21 10.79 28.60
CA ASP A 201 -7.91 11.01 29.87
C ASP A 201 -9.44 11.01 29.74
N GLN A 202 -9.97 11.00 28.52
CA GLN A 202 -11.40 10.82 28.26
C GLN A 202 -11.80 9.35 28.38
N SER A 203 -13.08 9.11 28.65
CA SER A 203 -13.70 7.79 28.54
C SER A 203 -14.22 7.58 27.13
N VAL A 204 -14.14 6.36 26.58
CA VAL A 204 -14.83 6.02 25.31
C VAL A 204 -16.34 6.24 25.37
N TYR A 205 -16.93 6.18 26.56
CA TYR A 205 -18.33 6.52 26.78
C TYR A 205 -18.63 8.01 26.62
N MET A 206 -17.64 8.89 26.44
CA MET A 206 -17.89 10.30 26.15
C MET A 206 -18.27 10.54 24.69
N ALA A 207 -17.94 9.63 23.78
CA ALA A 207 -18.41 9.66 22.39
C ALA A 207 -19.96 9.65 22.36
N PRO A 208 -20.62 10.70 21.82
CA PRO A 208 -22.07 10.86 21.88
C PRO A 208 -22.86 9.62 21.46
N GLU A 209 -22.37 8.96 20.40
CA GLU A 209 -22.98 7.79 19.83
C GLU A 209 -23.24 6.71 20.89
N TYR A 210 -22.31 6.40 21.80
CA TYR A 210 -22.36 5.24 22.69
C TYR A 210 -22.59 5.55 24.17
N ARG A 211 -22.99 6.77 24.52
CA ARG A 211 -23.22 7.17 25.91
C ARG A 211 -24.28 6.33 26.64
N GLU A 212 -25.25 5.74 25.94
CA GLU A 212 -26.21 4.80 26.54
C GLU A 212 -25.58 3.48 27.05
N LEU A 213 -24.34 3.18 26.66
CA LEU A 213 -23.59 2.01 27.14
C LEU A 213 -22.75 2.32 28.40
N TYR A 214 -22.82 3.54 28.94
CA TYR A 214 -22.02 3.98 30.08
C TYR A 214 -22.08 2.99 31.25
N ASN A 215 -20.91 2.66 31.77
CA ASN A 215 -20.74 1.80 32.92
C ASN A 215 -19.67 2.37 33.87
N ALA A 216 -20.06 2.66 35.10
CA ALA A 216 -19.18 3.26 36.10
C ALA A 216 -18.00 2.36 36.49
N ASP A 217 -18.16 1.02 36.39
CA ASP A 217 -17.14 0.06 36.82
C ASP A 217 -15.90 0.04 35.91
N ASP A 218 -16.02 0.40 34.63
CA ASP A 218 -14.92 0.37 33.65
C ASP A 218 -14.70 1.67 32.87
N ALA A 219 -15.51 2.71 33.06
CA ALA A 219 -15.44 3.99 32.32
C ALA A 219 -14.04 4.62 32.26
N ALA A 220 -13.24 4.53 33.33
CA ALA A 220 -11.88 5.06 33.37
C ALA A 220 -10.82 4.15 32.70
N THR A 221 -11.13 2.87 32.51
CA THR A 221 -10.16 1.83 32.12
C THR A 221 -10.39 1.23 30.74
N ARG A 222 -11.63 1.28 30.23
CA ARG A 222 -11.98 0.80 28.88
C ARG A 222 -11.22 1.60 27.82
N ARG A 223 -10.71 0.88 26.81
CA ARG A 223 -9.96 1.43 25.66
C ARG A 223 -10.81 1.62 24.42
N THR A 224 -11.76 0.71 24.19
CA THR A 224 -12.60 0.72 22.99
C THR A 224 -14.08 0.44 23.25
N ILE A 225 -14.91 0.83 22.28
CA ILE A 225 -16.25 0.27 22.06
C ILE A 225 -16.28 -0.23 20.62
N PRO A 226 -16.46 -1.55 20.38
CA PRO A 226 -16.56 -2.09 19.04
C PRO A 226 -17.83 -1.60 18.35
N GLY A 227 -17.74 -1.38 17.04
CA GLY A 227 -18.91 -1.14 16.20
C GLY A 227 -19.70 -2.43 15.93
N THR A 228 -20.94 -2.27 15.46
CA THR A 228 -21.77 -3.37 14.91
C THR A 228 -22.29 -2.98 13.54
N LYS A 229 -22.84 -3.92 12.77
CA LYS A 229 -23.52 -3.61 11.50
C LYS A 229 -24.61 -2.54 11.57
N GLU A 230 -25.36 -2.45 12.67
CA GLU A 230 -26.38 -1.41 12.88
C GLU A 230 -25.79 -0.05 13.27
N LYS A 231 -24.54 -0.06 13.76
CA LYS A 231 -23.84 1.11 14.31
C LYS A 231 -22.33 0.95 14.06
N PRO A 232 -21.86 1.16 12.82
CA PRO A 232 -20.54 0.76 12.34
C PRO A 232 -19.41 1.72 12.78
N ILE A 233 -19.47 2.18 14.02
CA ILE A 233 -18.61 3.22 14.58
C ILE A 233 -17.76 2.58 15.67
N ILE A 234 -16.44 2.57 15.50
CA ILE A 234 -15.49 2.07 16.51
C ILE A 234 -15.02 3.28 17.32
N VAL A 235 -15.18 3.25 18.64
CA VAL A 235 -14.61 4.29 19.52
C VAL A 235 -13.34 3.75 20.15
N THR A 236 -12.27 4.54 20.14
CA THR A 236 -10.96 4.20 20.73
C THR A 236 -10.37 5.38 21.49
N THR A 237 -9.46 5.10 22.44
CA THR A 237 -8.69 6.11 23.18
C THR A 237 -7.37 6.43 22.49
N ALA A 238 -6.94 7.69 22.55
CA ALA A 238 -5.67 8.16 21.99
C ALA A 238 -4.44 7.34 22.43
N ASP A 239 -4.42 6.81 23.66
CA ASP A 239 -3.30 5.95 24.13
C ASP A 239 -3.34 4.50 23.61
N ASP A 240 -4.47 4.04 23.06
CA ASP A 240 -4.52 2.78 22.30
C ASP A 240 -4.03 3.02 20.86
N VAL A 241 -4.51 4.09 20.21
CA VAL A 241 -4.08 4.55 18.88
C VAL A 241 -2.57 4.79 18.81
N MET A 242 -2.03 5.50 19.81
CA MET A 242 -0.62 5.92 19.84
C MET A 242 0.32 4.88 20.46
N ARG A 243 -0.21 3.87 21.17
CA ARG A 243 0.55 2.83 21.90
C ARG A 243 1.57 3.37 22.92
N GLN A 244 1.41 4.64 23.35
CA GLN A 244 2.25 5.37 24.29
C GLN A 244 1.44 6.51 24.97
N ASP A 245 1.94 7.09 26.05
CA ASP A 245 1.37 8.27 26.71
C ASP A 245 2.20 9.56 26.58
N SER A 246 1.67 10.60 27.22
CA SER A 246 2.21 11.96 27.33
C SER A 246 3.63 12.07 27.92
N SER A 247 4.18 11.00 28.48
CA SER A 247 5.48 10.92 29.14
C SER A 247 6.41 9.82 28.61
N GLY A 248 5.92 8.95 27.72
CA GLY A 248 6.66 7.81 27.15
C GLY A 248 6.40 6.46 27.83
N ASP A 249 5.50 6.39 28.82
CA ASP A 249 4.96 5.14 29.38
C ASP A 249 3.49 4.99 28.93
N MET A 250 2.57 4.40 29.70
CA MET A 250 1.13 4.42 29.39
C MET A 250 0.23 4.79 30.60
N LYS A 251 -0.63 5.81 30.46
CA LYS A 251 -1.60 6.28 31.48
C LYS A 251 -2.53 5.13 31.95
N ARG A 252 -3.13 4.41 31.00
CA ARG A 252 -3.79 3.11 31.27
C ARG A 252 -2.70 2.02 31.18
N LYS A 253 -2.64 1.09 32.15
CA LYS A 253 -1.65 -0.01 32.18
C LYS A 253 -1.45 -0.63 30.78
N LYS A 254 -0.18 -0.76 30.35
CA LYS A 254 0.16 -1.35 29.04
C LYS A 254 -0.60 -2.65 28.80
N SER A 255 -1.33 -2.66 27.68
CA SER A 255 -1.89 -3.86 27.08
C SER A 255 -1.06 -4.15 25.85
N ASP A 256 -0.43 -5.31 25.78
CA ASP A 256 0.30 -5.73 24.59
C ASP A 256 -0.70 -6.07 23.45
N ARG A 257 -1.98 -6.37 23.76
CA ARG A 257 -3.09 -6.48 22.79
C ARG A 257 -3.52 -5.10 22.29
N PHE A 258 -3.67 -4.96 20.97
CA PHE A 258 -4.23 -3.76 20.33
C PHE A 258 -5.75 -3.91 20.19
N GLU A 259 -6.50 -3.23 21.05
CA GLU A 259 -7.96 -3.39 21.13
C GLU A 259 -8.67 -2.82 19.89
N MET A 260 -8.25 -1.64 19.41
CA MET A 260 -8.85 -1.05 18.21
C MET A 260 -8.68 -1.92 16.96
N ILE A 261 -7.54 -2.60 16.78
CA ILE A 261 -7.30 -3.46 15.61
C ILE A 261 -8.11 -4.75 15.69
N HIS A 262 -8.30 -5.30 16.89
CA HIS A 262 -9.23 -6.41 17.11
C HIS A 262 -10.66 -6.02 16.71
N ASP A 263 -11.16 -4.92 17.27
CA ASP A 263 -12.53 -4.44 17.06
C ASP A 263 -12.77 -4.02 15.59
N PHE A 264 -11.75 -3.43 14.95
CA PHE A 264 -11.74 -3.17 13.51
C PHE A 264 -11.82 -4.48 12.70
N ALA A 265 -11.00 -5.49 13.01
CA ALA A 265 -10.98 -6.72 12.23
C ALA A 265 -12.31 -7.49 12.30
N GLN A 266 -12.99 -7.49 13.47
CA GLN A 266 -14.34 -8.04 13.60
C GLN A 266 -15.36 -7.29 12.73
N LEU A 267 -15.43 -5.96 12.85
CA LEU A 267 -16.39 -5.16 12.07
C LEU A 267 -16.08 -5.24 10.56
N PHE A 268 -14.81 -5.21 10.18
CA PHE A 268 -14.37 -5.31 8.79
C PHE A 268 -14.68 -6.66 8.16
N TRP A 269 -14.63 -7.76 8.92
CA TRP A 269 -15.15 -9.04 8.46
C TRP A 269 -16.65 -8.96 8.11
N GLU A 270 -17.46 -8.39 9.00
CA GLU A 270 -18.93 -8.35 8.84
C GLU A 270 -19.41 -7.41 7.73
N ILE A 271 -18.86 -6.19 7.63
CA ILE A 271 -19.35 -5.14 6.72
C ILE A 271 -18.40 -4.75 5.58
N GLY A 272 -17.18 -5.29 5.57
CA GLY A 272 -16.19 -5.09 4.50
C GLY A 272 -15.95 -6.34 3.67
N VAL A 273 -15.34 -7.37 4.27
CA VAL A 273 -14.94 -8.61 3.58
C VAL A 273 -16.16 -9.41 3.12
N THR A 274 -17.10 -9.72 4.03
CA THR A 274 -18.27 -10.56 3.73
C THR A 274 -19.19 -10.00 2.61
N PRO A 275 -19.46 -8.69 2.51
CA PRO A 275 -20.19 -8.12 1.36
C PRO A 275 -19.31 -7.67 0.17
N GLY A 276 -18.02 -7.37 0.41
CA GLY A 276 -17.12 -6.80 -0.58
C GLY A 276 -16.50 -7.79 -1.55
N TRP A 277 -16.38 -9.05 -1.16
CA TRP A 277 -15.87 -10.11 -2.05
C TRP A 277 -16.77 -10.28 -3.29
N GLU A 278 -18.09 -10.15 -3.14
CA GLU A 278 -19.07 -10.22 -4.24
C GLU A 278 -18.94 -9.07 -5.27
N LYS A 279 -18.16 -8.03 -4.97
CA LYS A 279 -17.99 -6.86 -5.85
C LYS A 279 -16.76 -6.95 -6.76
N TYR A 280 -15.86 -7.93 -6.54
CA TYR A 280 -14.72 -8.12 -7.42
C TYR A 280 -15.21 -8.57 -8.81
N PRO A 281 -14.81 -7.89 -9.89
CA PRO A 281 -15.28 -8.23 -11.22
C PRO A 281 -14.54 -9.49 -11.69
N LEU A 282 -15.26 -10.61 -11.71
CA LEU A 282 -14.80 -11.87 -12.28
C LEU A 282 -14.76 -11.79 -13.80
N SER A 283 -13.68 -12.29 -14.39
CA SER A 283 -13.65 -12.56 -15.83
C SER A 283 -14.49 -13.78 -16.20
N ILE A 284 -14.74 -13.90 -17.51
CA ILE A 284 -15.47 -15.03 -18.09
C ILE A 284 -14.76 -16.39 -17.92
N ASN A 285 -13.45 -16.36 -17.63
CA ASN A 285 -12.57 -17.52 -17.45
C ASN A 285 -12.17 -17.77 -15.98
N ASP A 286 -12.50 -16.84 -15.07
CA ASP A 286 -12.12 -16.96 -13.66
C ASP A 286 -12.96 -18.06 -12.99
N ASP A 287 -12.40 -18.73 -11.98
CA ASP A 287 -13.21 -19.57 -11.09
C ASP A 287 -14.25 -18.67 -10.39
N PRO A 288 -15.56 -19.01 -10.38
CA PRO A 288 -16.56 -18.23 -9.64
C PRO A 288 -16.24 -18.05 -8.15
N ASP A 289 -15.43 -18.95 -7.56
CA ASP A 289 -14.94 -18.83 -6.20
C ASP A 289 -13.58 -18.08 -6.08
N ALA A 290 -12.94 -17.64 -7.17
CA ALA A 290 -11.58 -17.05 -7.16
C ALA A 290 -11.40 -15.83 -6.23
N TYR A 291 -12.45 -15.05 -6.03
CA TYR A 291 -12.46 -13.93 -5.07
C TYR A 291 -13.33 -14.21 -3.84
N ASN A 292 -13.79 -15.45 -3.62
CA ASN A 292 -14.67 -15.83 -2.51
C ASN A 292 -13.87 -16.05 -1.22
N TYR A 293 -13.27 -14.96 -0.71
CA TYR A 293 -12.41 -14.97 0.48
C TYR A 293 -13.14 -15.53 1.71
N VAL A 294 -14.47 -15.42 1.77
CA VAL A 294 -15.29 -16.03 2.82
C VAL A 294 -15.17 -17.55 2.76
N LYS A 295 -15.41 -18.15 1.59
CA LYS A 295 -15.25 -19.59 1.39
C LYS A 295 -13.80 -20.04 1.59
N HIS A 296 -12.81 -19.29 1.10
CA HIS A 296 -11.40 -19.65 1.28
C HIS A 296 -11.02 -19.66 2.77
N LEU A 297 -11.51 -18.69 3.56
CA LEU A 297 -11.33 -18.69 5.01
C LEU A 297 -12.06 -19.85 5.70
N GLU A 298 -13.27 -20.21 5.27
CA GLU A 298 -14.00 -21.38 5.80
C GLU A 298 -13.24 -22.68 5.54
N ASP A 299 -12.67 -22.85 4.35
CA ASP A 299 -11.87 -24.02 3.97
C ASP A 299 -10.53 -24.06 4.75
N ALA A 300 -9.83 -22.93 4.88
CA ALA A 300 -8.61 -22.80 5.70
C ALA A 300 -8.89 -23.10 7.19
N TYR A 301 -9.95 -22.53 7.76
CA TYR A 301 -10.39 -22.82 9.14
C TYR A 301 -10.69 -24.31 9.33
N ALA A 302 -11.35 -24.96 8.35
CA ALA A 302 -11.62 -26.39 8.40
C ALA A 302 -10.34 -27.23 8.34
N ALA A 303 -9.35 -26.83 7.52
CA ALA A 303 -8.04 -27.47 7.42
C ALA A 303 -7.24 -27.33 8.72
N ALA A 304 -7.08 -26.11 9.24
CA ALA A 304 -6.43 -25.81 10.51
C ALA A 304 -7.05 -26.59 11.68
N LYS A 305 -8.39 -26.68 11.72
CA LYS A 305 -9.12 -27.46 12.73
C LYS A 305 -8.92 -28.97 12.60
N ALA A 306 -8.77 -29.49 11.39
CA ALA A 306 -8.43 -30.89 11.14
C ALA A 306 -6.97 -31.23 11.49
N ALA A 307 -6.06 -30.27 11.28
CA ALA A 307 -4.65 -30.36 11.63
C ALA A 307 -4.36 -30.09 13.14
N ASN A 308 -5.34 -29.55 13.89
CA ASN A 308 -5.18 -29.10 15.28
C ASN A 308 -4.13 -27.97 15.40
N LEU A 309 -4.16 -27.02 14.47
CA LEU A 309 -3.46 -25.74 14.62
C LEU A 309 -4.16 -24.85 15.66
N TRP A 310 -3.45 -23.83 16.14
CA TRP A 310 -3.93 -22.84 17.12
C TRP A 310 -4.61 -23.47 18.37
N PRO A 311 -3.94 -24.42 19.06
CA PRO A 311 -4.58 -25.23 20.10
C PRO A 311 -4.99 -24.41 21.33
N GLY A 312 -6.31 -24.32 21.57
CA GLY A 312 -6.87 -23.68 22.78
C GLY A 312 -6.97 -22.15 22.70
N THR A 313 -6.73 -21.55 21.54
CA THR A 313 -6.85 -20.11 21.30
C THR A 313 -8.31 -19.70 21.02
N ALA A 314 -8.62 -18.41 21.16
CA ALA A 314 -9.89 -17.80 20.74
C ALA A 314 -10.12 -17.92 19.22
N MET A 315 -9.03 -17.92 18.46
CA MET A 315 -8.99 -18.03 16.99
C MET A 315 -9.72 -19.27 16.46
N MET A 316 -9.77 -20.37 17.22
CA MET A 316 -10.47 -21.59 16.81
C MET A 316 -11.96 -21.64 17.23
N GLU A 317 -12.49 -20.61 17.90
CA GLU A 317 -13.89 -20.58 18.36
C GLU A 317 -14.90 -20.37 17.21
N SER A 318 -14.55 -19.61 16.17
CA SER A 318 -15.38 -19.31 14.99
C SER A 318 -14.53 -18.92 13.77
N VAL A 319 -15.12 -18.90 12.57
CA VAL A 319 -14.47 -18.41 11.34
C VAL A 319 -14.20 -16.89 11.42
N GLU A 320 -15.10 -16.13 12.04
CA GLU A 320 -14.88 -14.71 12.36
C GLU A 320 -13.65 -14.52 13.26
N ASN A 321 -13.52 -15.27 14.35
CA ASN A 321 -12.34 -15.19 15.21
C ASN A 321 -11.07 -15.64 14.46
N TYR A 322 -11.18 -16.62 13.56
CA TYR A 322 -10.07 -17.05 12.72
C TYR A 322 -9.57 -15.91 11.81
N PHE A 323 -10.49 -15.14 11.21
CA PHE A 323 -10.17 -13.87 10.55
C PHE A 323 -9.54 -12.87 11.53
N THR A 324 -10.24 -12.51 12.62
CA THR A 324 -9.84 -11.44 13.54
C THR A 324 -8.46 -11.65 14.13
N TYR A 325 -8.19 -12.83 14.71
CA TYR A 325 -6.87 -13.12 15.28
C TYR A 325 -5.82 -13.33 14.17
N GLY A 326 -6.21 -13.81 12.98
CA GLY A 326 -5.38 -13.81 11.78
C GLY A 326 -4.92 -12.41 11.38
N THR A 327 -5.84 -11.46 11.25
CA THR A 327 -5.56 -10.03 11.04
C THR A 327 -4.63 -9.47 12.12
N MET A 328 -4.82 -9.86 13.39
CA MET A 328 -3.96 -9.39 14.46
C MET A 328 -2.52 -9.91 14.36
N VAL A 329 -2.31 -11.18 14.00
CA VAL A 329 -0.98 -11.74 13.65
C VAL A 329 -0.43 -11.05 12.40
N TRP A 330 -1.27 -10.83 11.39
CA TRP A 330 -0.89 -10.22 10.11
C TRP A 330 -0.38 -8.78 10.26
N PHE A 331 -0.90 -8.01 11.21
CA PHE A 331 -0.40 -6.66 11.51
C PHE A 331 0.53 -6.61 12.74
N GLU A 332 1.00 -7.76 13.24
CA GLU A 332 1.95 -7.85 14.37
C GLU A 332 1.41 -7.12 15.62
N THR A 333 0.10 -7.26 15.89
CA THR A 333 -0.64 -6.57 16.97
C THR A 333 -1.06 -7.48 18.13
N ILE A 334 -0.74 -8.78 18.04
CA ILE A 334 -1.18 -9.80 18.98
C ILE A 334 -0.10 -10.18 20.00
N PRO A 335 -0.40 -10.18 21.31
CA PRO A 335 0.58 -10.50 22.35
C PRO A 335 1.20 -11.88 22.21
N GLU A 336 2.53 -11.87 22.20
CA GLU A 336 3.31 -13.07 22.49
C GLU A 336 3.04 -13.54 23.94
N SER A 337 2.94 -14.86 24.13
CA SER A 337 2.89 -15.45 25.47
C SER A 337 4.23 -15.31 26.19
N ALA A 338 4.24 -14.89 27.45
CA ALA A 338 5.47 -14.62 28.22
C ALA A 338 6.47 -15.79 28.33
N ASP A 339 6.03 -17.04 28.10
CA ASP A 339 6.80 -18.28 28.20
C ASP A 339 6.71 -19.16 26.94
N GLY A 340 6.27 -18.62 25.80
CA GLY A 340 6.08 -19.36 24.54
C GLY A 340 4.88 -20.33 24.53
N SER A 341 4.01 -20.30 25.56
CA SER A 341 2.85 -21.20 25.66
C SER A 341 1.62 -20.75 24.86
N TRP A 342 0.90 -21.71 24.30
CA TRP A 342 -0.41 -21.46 23.69
C TRP A 342 -1.46 -21.11 24.75
N GLN A 343 -1.97 -19.87 24.72
CA GLN A 343 -3.05 -19.38 25.59
C GLN A 343 -4.21 -18.84 24.75
N LYS A 344 -5.32 -18.44 25.40
CA LYS A 344 -6.54 -18.06 24.68
C LYS A 344 -6.29 -16.90 23.69
N GLU A 345 -5.61 -15.84 24.14
CA GLU A 345 -5.43 -14.58 23.41
C GLU A 345 -3.95 -14.14 23.34
N THR A 346 -3.03 -15.02 23.75
CA THR A 346 -1.57 -14.82 23.64
C THR A 346 -0.92 -16.14 23.25
N PHE A 347 0.01 -16.15 22.29
CA PHE A 347 0.65 -17.37 21.77
C PHE A 347 1.94 -17.02 21.00
N PRO A 348 2.84 -18.00 20.71
CA PRO A 348 4.14 -17.69 20.11
C PRO A 348 4.08 -17.18 18.66
N VAL A 349 3.16 -17.66 17.82
CA VAL A 349 3.03 -17.21 16.42
C VAL A 349 2.40 -15.82 16.39
N ASN A 350 3.20 -14.76 16.24
CA ASN A 350 2.71 -13.36 16.23
C ASN A 350 3.14 -12.53 15.01
N THR A 351 3.98 -13.06 14.11
CA THR A 351 4.38 -12.41 12.85
C THR A 351 3.79 -13.04 11.58
N ARG A 352 3.80 -12.29 10.46
CA ARG A 352 3.42 -12.82 9.13
C ARG A 352 4.26 -14.01 8.68
N THR A 353 5.59 -13.95 8.87
CA THR A 353 6.50 -15.02 8.46
C THR A 353 6.26 -16.31 9.26
N GLU A 354 5.91 -16.19 10.53
CA GLU A 354 5.53 -17.35 11.35
C GLU A 354 4.17 -17.91 10.95
N MET A 355 3.19 -17.06 10.64
CA MET A 355 1.92 -17.51 10.05
C MET A 355 2.18 -18.27 8.74
N GLN A 356 3.01 -17.74 7.83
CA GLN A 356 3.36 -18.41 6.56
C GLN A 356 3.97 -19.81 6.78
N ALA A 357 4.72 -20.00 7.87
CA ALA A 357 5.35 -21.27 8.20
C ALA A 357 4.44 -22.23 9.00
N TYR A 358 3.51 -21.71 9.80
CA TYR A 358 2.66 -22.48 10.72
C TYR A 358 1.27 -22.80 10.17
N ASP A 359 0.63 -21.83 9.51
CA ASP A 359 -0.69 -21.93 8.88
C ASP A 359 -0.67 -21.23 7.50
N PRO A 360 -0.07 -21.88 6.48
CA PRO A 360 0.05 -21.31 5.14
C PRO A 360 -1.30 -21.11 4.45
N ASP A 361 -2.33 -21.88 4.82
CA ASP A 361 -3.68 -21.75 4.28
C ASP A 361 -4.30 -20.43 4.76
N LEU A 362 -4.21 -20.10 6.05
CA LEU A 362 -4.60 -18.78 6.56
C LEU A 362 -3.77 -17.65 5.94
N TYR A 363 -2.45 -17.83 5.83
CA TYR A 363 -1.57 -16.83 5.24
C TYR A 363 -2.04 -16.46 3.82
N SER A 364 -2.43 -17.44 2.99
CA SER A 364 -2.98 -17.21 1.66
C SER A 364 -4.26 -16.36 1.69
N VAL A 365 -5.17 -16.60 2.63
CA VAL A 365 -6.41 -15.81 2.73
C VAL A 365 -6.15 -14.39 3.27
N MET A 366 -5.19 -14.23 4.19
CA MET A 366 -4.76 -12.89 4.62
C MET A 366 -4.09 -12.13 3.46
N VAL A 367 -3.33 -12.82 2.60
CA VAL A 367 -2.83 -12.29 1.33
C VAL A 367 -3.97 -11.89 0.40
N GLU A 368 -5.02 -12.69 0.23
CA GLU A 368 -6.13 -12.32 -0.66
C GLU A 368 -6.86 -11.02 -0.27
N VAL A 369 -6.97 -10.77 1.05
CA VAL A 369 -7.68 -9.63 1.65
C VAL A 369 -6.79 -8.39 1.83
N TYR A 370 -5.53 -8.57 2.25
CA TYR A 370 -4.59 -7.49 2.60
C TYR A 370 -3.40 -7.36 1.63
N THR A 371 -3.26 -8.28 0.66
CA THR A 371 -2.17 -8.44 -0.34
C THR A 371 -0.79 -8.80 0.22
N GLU A 372 0.01 -9.61 -0.50
CA GLU A 372 1.30 -10.13 0.02
C GLU A 372 2.40 -9.06 0.00
N TYR A 373 2.59 -8.35 1.11
CA TYR A 373 3.82 -7.56 1.32
C TYR A 373 4.67 -8.08 2.46
N LYS A 374 5.83 -8.60 2.04
CA LYS A 374 7.01 -8.79 2.87
C LYS A 374 7.68 -7.45 3.13
N TYR A 375 7.03 -6.72 4.05
CA TYR A 375 7.62 -5.71 4.95
C TYR A 375 7.94 -4.32 4.35
N PHE A 376 7.45 -3.29 5.05
CA PHE A 376 7.50 -1.89 4.62
C PHE A 376 8.86 -1.22 4.89
N CYS A 377 9.11 -0.13 4.16
CA CYS A 377 10.04 0.94 4.57
C CYS A 377 9.29 2.29 4.64
N GLY A 378 9.57 3.10 5.66
CA GLY A 378 9.03 4.46 5.81
C GLY A 378 9.61 5.45 4.79
N THR A 379 9.01 6.64 4.67
CA THR A 379 9.31 7.67 3.63
C THR A 379 10.78 8.09 3.48
N ALA A 380 11.08 8.91 2.47
CA ALA A 380 12.44 9.36 2.15
C ALA A 380 13.11 10.00 3.37
N ASP A 381 12.44 10.96 4.01
CA ASP A 381 12.90 11.57 5.27
C ASP A 381 12.97 10.55 6.41
N GLN A 382 12.00 9.64 6.54
CA GLN A 382 12.00 8.59 7.58
C GLN A 382 13.18 7.62 7.43
N CYS A 383 13.67 7.40 6.20
CA CYS A 383 14.84 6.59 5.92
C CYS A 383 16.17 7.35 5.92
N ASN A 384 16.20 8.66 5.62
CA ASN A 384 17.45 9.39 5.39
C ASN A 384 17.73 10.55 6.38
N THR A 385 16.73 11.13 7.03
CA THR A 385 16.89 12.36 7.85
C THR A 385 16.33 12.26 9.26
N ALA A 386 15.46 11.28 9.52
CA ALA A 386 14.91 11.00 10.84
C ALA A 386 16.01 10.54 11.81
N VAL A 387 16.12 11.25 12.93
CA VAL A 387 16.87 10.80 14.12
C VAL A 387 16.02 9.78 14.87
N ASP A 388 16.65 8.69 15.30
CA ASP A 388 16.31 7.83 16.45
C ASP A 388 14.83 7.42 16.63
N SER A 389 14.56 6.11 16.57
CA SER A 389 13.23 5.47 16.71
C SER A 389 12.19 5.77 15.61
N GLU A 390 12.39 6.77 14.75
CA GLU A 390 11.33 7.32 13.89
C GLU A 390 10.94 6.51 12.65
N ILE A 391 11.74 5.52 12.23
CA ILE A 391 11.38 4.60 11.12
C ILE A 391 10.08 3.82 11.43
N ARG A 392 9.82 3.52 12.72
CA ARG A 392 8.52 2.99 13.18
C ARG A 392 7.54 4.06 13.63
N VAL A 393 7.97 5.30 13.91
CA VAL A 393 7.04 6.35 14.37
C VAL A 393 6.01 6.70 13.29
N ASN A 394 6.32 6.55 12.00
CA ASN A 394 5.39 6.84 10.91
C ASN A 394 4.80 5.58 10.22
N GLN A 395 5.06 4.42 10.81
CA GLN A 395 4.31 3.18 10.64
C GLN A 395 3.50 3.01 11.95
N PRO A 396 2.40 3.77 12.11
CA PRO A 396 1.89 4.19 13.42
C PRO A 396 1.61 3.05 14.39
N TRP A 397 1.32 1.86 13.87
CA TRP A 397 0.97 0.68 14.67
C TRP A 397 1.99 -0.45 14.59
N TYR A 398 3.25 -0.16 14.28
CA TYR A 398 4.36 -1.10 14.48
C TYR A 398 5.33 -0.62 15.58
N LYS A 399 5.24 0.64 16.01
CA LYS A 399 6.01 1.18 17.14
C LYS A 399 5.56 0.49 18.45
N HIS A 400 6.50 -0.11 19.18
CA HIS A 400 6.28 -0.77 20.48
C HIS A 400 5.30 -1.96 20.53
N ASN A 401 4.93 -2.53 19.38
CA ASN A 401 3.79 -3.43 19.30
C ASN A 401 3.98 -4.76 20.03
N GLN A 402 5.05 -5.49 19.70
CA GLN A 402 5.30 -6.86 20.14
C GLN A 402 6.79 -7.12 20.35
N VAL A 403 7.09 -8.19 21.08
CA VAL A 403 8.41 -8.83 21.07
C VAL A 403 8.27 -10.13 20.28
N ASP A 404 9.28 -10.43 19.47
CA ASP A 404 9.41 -11.62 18.61
C ASP A 404 10.48 -12.53 19.26
N ASN A 405 10.12 -13.30 20.29
CA ASN A 405 11.01 -14.12 21.12
C ASN A 405 10.93 -15.61 20.87
N TYR A 406 9.80 -16.15 20.42
CA TYR A 406 9.57 -17.58 20.34
C TYR A 406 9.26 -18.01 18.91
N ASP A 407 9.86 -19.10 18.46
CA ASP A 407 9.54 -19.68 17.16
C ASP A 407 8.12 -20.28 17.11
N ILE A 408 7.72 -20.76 15.93
CA ILE A 408 6.42 -21.43 15.71
C ILE A 408 6.15 -22.64 16.63
N ASN A 409 7.14 -23.15 17.36
CA ASN A 409 7.03 -24.25 18.31
C ASN A 409 6.93 -23.77 19.77
N GLY A 410 7.11 -22.47 20.03
CA GLY A 410 7.25 -21.89 21.37
C GLY A 410 8.66 -22.00 21.95
N GLU A 411 9.69 -22.30 21.13
CA GLU A 411 11.09 -22.32 21.57
C GLU A 411 11.72 -20.94 21.41
N ALA A 412 12.42 -20.46 22.45
CA ALA A 412 13.02 -19.13 22.42
C ALA A 412 14.09 -19.02 21.32
N TYR A 413 13.98 -18.01 20.45
CA TYR A 413 14.94 -17.71 19.40
C TYR A 413 16.35 -17.54 19.98
N ALA A 414 17.35 -17.89 19.17
CA ALA A 414 18.73 -17.56 19.46
C ALA A 414 18.91 -16.03 19.63
N PRO A 415 19.94 -15.58 20.39
CA PRO A 415 20.32 -14.18 20.44
C PRO A 415 20.48 -13.56 19.06
N LEU A 416 20.31 -12.24 18.95
CA LEU A 416 20.48 -11.48 17.72
C LEU A 416 21.81 -11.83 17.02
N ALA A 417 21.72 -12.21 15.75
CA ALA A 417 22.85 -12.64 14.92
C ALA A 417 22.59 -12.38 13.44
N ILE A 418 23.67 -12.18 12.67
CA ILE A 418 23.63 -12.21 11.21
C ILE A 418 23.64 -13.67 10.74
N VAL A 419 22.62 -14.07 9.99
CA VAL A 419 22.46 -15.42 9.42
C VAL A 419 22.89 -15.52 7.95
N GLU A 420 22.78 -14.44 7.17
CA GLU A 420 23.32 -14.38 5.81
C GLU A 420 24.14 -13.10 5.58
N THR A 421 25.11 -13.17 4.67
CA THR A 421 25.94 -12.04 4.24
C THR A 421 26.18 -12.23 2.75
N ASN A 422 25.48 -11.46 1.92
CA ASN A 422 25.28 -11.75 0.50
C ASN A 422 25.77 -10.59 -0.37
N LEU A 423 26.66 -10.84 -1.34
CA LEU A 423 26.91 -9.86 -2.40
C LEU A 423 25.74 -9.92 -3.40
N ILE A 424 24.89 -8.89 -3.37
CA ILE A 424 23.63 -8.81 -4.15
C ILE A 424 23.75 -8.01 -5.46
N SER A 425 24.83 -7.25 -5.65
CA SER A 425 25.15 -6.55 -6.90
C SER A 425 26.66 -6.49 -7.11
N ALA A 426 27.14 -5.74 -8.12
CA ALA A 426 28.57 -5.47 -8.29
C ALA A 426 29.23 -4.79 -7.06
N ASN A 427 28.47 -4.10 -6.20
CA ASN A 427 28.98 -3.26 -5.12
C ASN A 427 28.05 -3.13 -3.88
N GLN A 428 26.99 -3.94 -3.77
CA GLN A 428 26.09 -3.95 -2.60
C GLN A 428 26.14 -5.29 -1.87
N VAL A 429 26.36 -5.25 -0.56
CA VAL A 429 26.33 -6.40 0.34
C VAL A 429 25.13 -6.31 1.27
N GLU A 430 24.31 -7.35 1.32
CA GLU A 430 23.15 -7.43 2.21
C GLU A 430 23.42 -8.37 3.38
N LEU A 431 23.12 -7.89 4.59
CA LEU A 431 23.22 -8.65 5.85
C LEU A 431 21.80 -9.02 6.26
N VAL A 432 21.54 -10.30 6.52
CA VAL A 432 20.24 -10.79 7.00
C VAL A 432 20.37 -11.19 8.46
N PHE A 433 19.47 -10.70 9.30
CA PHE A 433 19.42 -10.96 10.74
C PHE A 433 18.37 -12.04 11.06
N ASN A 434 18.59 -12.85 12.10
CA ASN A 434 17.58 -13.81 12.57
C ASN A 434 16.34 -13.13 13.20
N ARG A 435 16.56 -11.97 13.82
CA ARG A 435 15.56 -11.21 14.59
C ARG A 435 15.61 -9.74 14.19
N GLU A 436 14.57 -9.01 14.53
CA GLU A 436 14.54 -7.57 14.30
C GLU A 436 15.54 -6.85 15.21
N VAL A 437 16.26 -5.89 14.65
CA VAL A 437 17.12 -4.99 15.40
C VAL A 437 16.29 -3.81 15.91
N ARG A 438 16.33 -3.57 17.22
CA ARG A 438 15.69 -2.39 17.84
C ARG A 438 16.51 -1.13 17.58
N ASP A 439 17.81 -1.22 17.78
CA ASP A 439 18.73 -0.08 17.86
C ASP A 439 19.25 0.33 16.47
N LEU A 440 18.33 0.78 15.61
CA LEU A 440 18.57 1.04 14.19
C LEU A 440 19.60 2.15 13.91
N ASP A 441 19.71 3.17 14.78
CA ASP A 441 20.67 4.27 14.60
C ASP A 441 22.12 3.79 14.76
N GLU A 442 22.39 2.97 15.78
CA GLU A 442 23.69 2.32 15.95
C GLU A 442 23.93 1.27 14.86
N LEU A 443 22.89 0.57 14.40
CA LEU A 443 22.99 -0.35 13.27
C LEU A 443 23.36 0.36 11.96
N ARG A 444 22.78 1.52 11.68
CA ARG A 444 22.98 2.26 10.41
C ARG A 444 24.14 3.26 10.46
N THR A 445 24.81 3.38 11.60
CA THR A 445 26.03 4.19 11.74
C THR A 445 27.17 3.57 10.93
N ALA A 446 27.49 4.15 9.77
CA ALA A 446 28.49 3.61 8.85
C ALA A 446 29.90 3.44 9.45
N THR A 447 30.24 4.18 10.51
CA THR A 447 31.52 4.02 11.24
C THR A 447 31.55 2.82 12.20
N ASN A 448 30.42 2.16 12.43
CA ASN A 448 30.35 0.88 13.13
C ASN A 448 30.74 -0.29 12.20
N TRP A 449 30.70 -0.11 10.88
CA TRP A 449 30.97 -1.15 9.89
C TRP A 449 32.29 -0.95 9.14
N GLN A 450 32.84 -2.07 8.68
CA GLN A 450 33.98 -2.13 7.78
C GLN A 450 33.78 -3.29 6.81
N VAL A 451 34.07 -3.08 5.52
CA VAL A 451 34.11 -4.17 4.53
C VAL A 451 35.52 -4.28 3.96
N GLU A 452 36.12 -5.47 4.05
CA GLU A 452 37.41 -5.77 3.45
C GLU A 452 37.21 -6.58 2.16
N TRP A 453 37.62 -6.01 1.03
CA TRP A 453 37.75 -6.73 -0.23
C TRP A 453 39.20 -7.10 -0.46
N THR A 454 39.51 -8.40 -0.46
CA THR A 454 40.88 -8.90 -0.65
C THR A 454 41.00 -9.66 -1.96
N LYS A 455 41.85 -9.15 -2.87
CA LYS A 455 42.15 -9.73 -4.18
C LYS A 455 43.65 -9.80 -4.43
N ASP A 456 44.14 -10.95 -4.87
CA ASP A 456 45.56 -11.20 -5.20
C ASP A 456 46.57 -10.80 -4.08
N GLY A 457 46.12 -10.86 -2.82
CA GLY A 457 46.90 -10.45 -1.65
C GLY A 457 46.93 -8.94 -1.37
N ASN A 458 46.16 -8.13 -2.10
CA ASN A 458 45.89 -6.72 -1.79
C ASN A 458 44.51 -6.62 -1.14
N THR A 459 44.39 -5.85 -0.07
CA THR A 459 43.12 -5.60 0.60
C THR A 459 42.73 -4.12 0.43
N VAL A 460 41.56 -3.89 -0.17
CA VAL A 460 40.83 -2.62 -0.10
C VAL A 460 39.93 -2.67 1.12
N THR A 461 39.78 -1.55 1.82
CA THR A 461 38.97 -1.46 3.04
C THR A 461 38.01 -0.29 2.90
N PHE A 462 36.72 -0.61 2.91
CA PHE A 462 35.63 0.36 2.87
C PHE A 462 35.23 0.69 4.32
N THR A 463 35.17 1.99 4.64
CA THR A 463 34.85 2.51 5.99
C THR A 463 33.96 3.74 5.92
N GLY A 464 33.19 3.99 6.98
CA GLY A 464 32.29 5.15 7.04
C GLY A 464 33.00 6.51 7.07
N ASP A 465 32.97 7.22 5.95
CA ASP A 465 33.09 8.69 5.86
C ASP A 465 32.08 9.33 4.88
N GLY A 466 31.49 8.52 3.99
CA GLY A 466 30.49 8.93 3.01
C GLY A 466 31.04 9.62 1.77
N THR A 467 32.35 9.57 1.51
CA THR A 467 32.98 10.28 0.37
C THR A 467 34.07 9.50 -0.36
N GLY A 468 33.89 9.24 -1.66
CA GLY A 468 34.91 8.70 -2.57
C GLY A 468 34.99 7.18 -2.65
N ASP A 469 35.95 6.70 -3.44
CA ASP A 469 36.05 5.31 -3.92
C ASP A 469 36.11 4.22 -2.83
N THR A 470 36.48 4.57 -1.59
CA THR A 470 36.55 3.65 -0.43
C THR A 470 35.53 3.98 0.67
N ALA A 471 34.53 4.79 0.37
CA ALA A 471 33.42 5.03 1.27
C ALA A 471 32.65 3.74 1.54
N LEU A 472 32.11 3.61 2.75
CA LEU A 472 31.06 2.65 3.08
C LEU A 472 29.80 3.42 3.44
N ILE A 473 28.71 3.16 2.74
CA ILE A 473 27.40 3.76 3.02
C ILE A 473 26.48 2.66 3.54
N CYS A 474 26.02 2.80 4.79
CA CYS A 474 24.90 2.01 5.28
C CYS A 474 23.63 2.52 4.60
N GLN A 475 23.08 1.68 3.74
CA GLN A 475 21.82 1.95 3.05
C GLN A 475 20.64 1.73 4.03
N ARG A 476 19.43 1.68 3.48
CA ARG A 476 18.20 1.49 4.26
C ARG A 476 18.18 0.10 4.91
N TYR A 477 17.59 0.02 6.10
CA TYR A 477 17.30 -1.24 6.80
C TYR A 477 15.86 -1.66 6.50
N GLN A 478 15.61 -2.94 6.22
CA GLN A 478 14.28 -3.47 5.93
C GLN A 478 13.99 -4.68 6.83
N TRP A 479 13.22 -4.46 7.92
CA TRP A 479 12.72 -5.43 8.93
C TRP A 479 13.76 -6.34 9.62
N LYS A 480 14.49 -7.15 8.85
CA LYS A 480 15.62 -8.01 9.28
C LYS A 480 16.80 -7.97 8.29
N THR A 481 16.96 -6.92 7.46
CA THR A 481 18.13 -6.76 6.56
C THR A 481 18.79 -5.39 6.60
N LEU A 482 20.13 -5.34 6.52
CA LEU A 482 20.93 -4.12 6.31
C LEU A 482 21.70 -4.23 5.00
N THR A 483 21.58 -3.24 4.12
CA THR A 483 22.42 -3.15 2.92
C THR A 483 23.62 -2.22 3.14
N LEU A 484 24.80 -2.65 2.67
CA LEU A 484 26.04 -1.92 2.66
C LEU A 484 26.44 -1.62 1.21
N GLN A 485 26.50 -0.35 0.84
CA GLN A 485 26.98 0.11 -0.45
C GLN A 485 28.48 0.39 -0.36
N LEU A 486 29.25 -0.20 -1.28
CA LEU A 486 30.70 -0.03 -1.41
C LEU A 486 30.98 1.10 -2.41
N GLY A 487 31.76 2.11 -1.98
CA GLY A 487 31.89 3.39 -2.70
C GLY A 487 30.70 4.32 -2.48
N ASP A 488 30.79 5.53 -3.02
CA ASP A 488 29.62 6.39 -3.23
C ASP A 488 28.88 6.05 -4.54
N TYR A 489 27.78 6.74 -4.84
CA TYR A 489 26.96 6.48 -6.03
C TYR A 489 27.63 6.88 -7.36
N GLU A 490 28.70 7.68 -7.34
CA GLU A 490 29.46 8.07 -8.55
C GLU A 490 30.70 7.17 -8.78
N ALA A 491 31.12 6.42 -7.75
CA ALA A 491 32.28 5.54 -7.82
C ALA A 491 32.01 4.24 -8.60
N GLU A 492 32.83 3.95 -9.61
CA GLU A 492 32.84 2.68 -10.35
C GLU A 492 33.48 1.54 -9.51
N VAL A 493 32.85 1.19 -8.38
CA VAL A 493 33.21 0.01 -7.59
C VAL A 493 32.57 -1.23 -8.22
N ASN A 494 33.39 -2.24 -8.49
CA ASN A 494 32.94 -3.59 -8.83
C ASN A 494 33.82 -4.62 -8.13
N VAL A 495 33.24 -5.38 -7.19
CA VAL A 495 33.90 -6.46 -6.44
C VAL A 495 33.49 -7.85 -6.92
N SER A 496 32.80 -7.93 -8.06
CA SER A 496 32.34 -9.15 -8.71
C SER A 496 33.10 -9.45 -10.01
N ASN A 497 33.06 -10.70 -10.45
CA ASN A 497 33.55 -11.14 -11.75
C ASN A 497 32.47 -11.88 -12.56
N GLY A 498 32.79 -12.24 -13.80
CA GLY A 498 31.85 -12.83 -14.75
C GLY A 498 30.82 -11.82 -15.29
N SER A 499 29.85 -12.33 -16.05
CA SER A 499 28.66 -11.57 -16.46
C SER A 499 27.45 -12.00 -15.66
N ILE A 500 26.71 -11.02 -15.16
CA ILE A 500 25.48 -11.17 -14.37
C ILE A 500 24.44 -10.12 -14.79
N GLY A 501 23.16 -10.41 -14.56
CA GLY A 501 22.05 -9.52 -14.92
C GLY A 501 22.17 -8.98 -16.35
N SER A 502 21.99 -7.66 -16.49
CA SER A 502 22.01 -6.98 -17.79
C SER A 502 23.34 -7.08 -18.57
N SER A 503 24.48 -7.38 -17.93
CA SER A 503 25.78 -7.54 -18.62
C SER A 503 25.89 -8.81 -19.49
N ILE A 504 24.84 -9.65 -19.48
CA ILE A 504 24.68 -10.82 -20.33
C ILE A 504 24.14 -10.43 -21.72
N MET A 505 23.62 -9.20 -21.92
CA MET A 505 23.02 -8.81 -23.19
C MET A 505 23.99 -8.74 -24.37
N GLY A 506 23.39 -8.85 -25.56
CA GLY A 506 24.02 -8.56 -26.83
C GLY A 506 23.54 -9.49 -27.94
N PHE A 507 24.13 -9.28 -29.11
CA PHE A 507 23.91 -10.11 -30.29
C PHE A 507 24.89 -11.30 -30.31
N THR A 508 24.40 -12.47 -30.69
CA THR A 508 25.23 -13.65 -30.97
C THR A 508 25.77 -13.63 -32.41
N GLU A 509 26.73 -14.51 -32.75
CA GLU A 509 27.14 -14.70 -34.15
C GLU A 509 25.95 -15.11 -35.05
N LYS A 510 25.01 -15.88 -34.51
CA LYS A 510 23.82 -16.37 -35.22
C LYS A 510 22.83 -15.25 -35.49
N ASP A 511 22.66 -14.31 -34.55
CA ASP A 511 21.86 -13.11 -34.75
C ASP A 511 22.41 -12.31 -35.93
N LEU A 512 23.69 -11.91 -35.90
CA LEU A 512 24.28 -11.05 -36.94
C LEU A 512 24.28 -11.71 -38.32
N LYS A 513 24.37 -13.04 -38.39
CA LYS A 513 24.24 -13.80 -39.64
C LYS A 513 22.83 -13.68 -40.23
N ASN A 514 21.80 -13.79 -39.40
CA ASN A 514 20.40 -13.81 -39.83
C ASN A 514 19.73 -12.43 -39.81
N ALA A 515 20.34 -11.43 -39.18
CA ALA A 515 19.82 -10.10 -38.95
C ALA A 515 19.39 -9.35 -40.22
N GLY A 516 18.49 -8.38 -40.05
CA GLY A 516 18.11 -7.44 -41.10
C GLY A 516 19.26 -6.51 -41.50
N GLU A 517 19.06 -5.77 -42.60
CA GLU A 517 20.05 -4.80 -43.08
C GLU A 517 20.29 -3.65 -42.08
N TRP A 518 19.32 -3.34 -41.21
CA TRP A 518 19.45 -2.29 -40.19
C TRP A 518 20.54 -2.61 -39.16
N VAL A 519 20.56 -3.83 -38.61
CA VAL A 519 21.62 -4.32 -37.72
C VAL A 519 22.93 -4.58 -38.48
N LYS A 520 22.87 -5.19 -39.68
CA LYS A 520 24.09 -5.52 -40.45
C LYS A 520 24.90 -4.31 -40.92
N ASN A 521 24.24 -3.16 -41.12
CA ASN A 521 24.88 -1.91 -41.49
C ASN A 521 25.23 -1.03 -40.28
N ASP A 522 24.89 -1.44 -39.06
CA ASP A 522 25.17 -0.70 -37.84
C ASP A 522 26.63 -0.96 -37.38
N PRO A 523 27.52 0.06 -37.41
CA PRO A 523 28.92 -0.11 -37.04
C PRO A 523 29.15 -0.24 -35.53
N GLU A 524 28.13 0.01 -34.71
CA GLU A 524 28.21 -0.08 -33.24
C GLU A 524 27.88 -1.49 -32.75
N VAL A 525 27.10 -2.25 -33.54
CA VAL A 525 26.73 -3.64 -33.22
C VAL A 525 27.91 -4.58 -33.37
N LYS A 526 28.12 -5.43 -32.36
CA LYS A 526 29.17 -6.45 -32.30
C LYS A 526 28.61 -7.73 -31.68
N VAL A 527 29.31 -8.84 -31.91
CA VAL A 527 29.06 -10.08 -31.19
C VAL A 527 29.44 -9.87 -29.73
N SER A 528 28.55 -10.23 -28.81
CA SER A 528 28.85 -10.38 -27.39
C SER A 528 29.21 -11.85 -27.11
N GLU A 529 30.31 -12.08 -26.39
CA GLU A 529 30.73 -13.42 -25.96
C GLU A 529 29.85 -13.95 -24.80
N THR A 530 29.12 -13.06 -24.14
CA THR A 530 28.27 -13.35 -22.97
C THR A 530 26.79 -13.49 -23.32
N ALA A 531 26.40 -13.05 -24.53
CA ALA A 531 25.04 -13.21 -25.07
C ALA A 531 24.52 -14.65 -25.00
N LEU A 532 23.22 -14.73 -24.71
CA LEU A 532 22.44 -15.96 -24.78
C LEU A 532 21.92 -16.14 -26.21
N GLU A 533 21.82 -17.39 -26.67
CA GLU A 533 21.06 -17.74 -27.86
C GLU A 533 19.54 -17.55 -27.61
N LYS A 534 18.75 -17.29 -28.66
CA LYS A 534 17.28 -17.23 -28.52
C LYS A 534 16.75 -18.57 -28.01
N GLY A 535 15.94 -18.54 -26.95
CA GLY A 535 15.44 -19.72 -26.22
C GLY A 535 16.38 -20.28 -25.15
N GLU A 536 17.52 -19.63 -24.86
CA GLU A 536 18.46 -20.06 -23.82
C GLU A 536 18.15 -19.40 -22.46
N TYR A 537 18.34 -20.18 -21.38
CA TYR A 537 18.13 -19.78 -19.99
C TYR A 537 19.38 -20.07 -19.15
N ILE A 538 19.75 -19.11 -18.30
CA ILE A 538 20.87 -19.21 -17.37
C ILE A 538 20.45 -18.74 -15.97
N ASP A 539 21.01 -19.39 -14.96
CA ASP A 539 20.78 -19.19 -13.54
C ASP A 539 22.12 -18.91 -12.83
N VAL A 540 22.06 -18.48 -11.57
CA VAL A 540 23.27 -18.12 -10.80
C VAL A 540 24.27 -19.27 -10.72
N GLU A 541 23.83 -20.52 -10.60
CA GLU A 541 24.72 -21.69 -10.54
C GLU A 541 25.51 -21.88 -11.84
N LYS A 542 24.86 -21.70 -13.01
CA LYS A 542 25.53 -21.71 -14.32
C LYS A 542 26.37 -20.46 -14.56
N LEU A 543 25.94 -19.29 -14.11
CA LEU A 543 26.76 -18.08 -14.20
C LEU A 543 28.08 -18.28 -13.45
N MET A 544 28.03 -18.86 -12.25
CA MET A 544 29.23 -19.21 -11.47
C MET A 544 30.07 -20.30 -12.15
N SER A 545 29.45 -21.40 -12.58
CA SER A 545 30.19 -22.59 -13.05
C SER A 545 30.63 -22.54 -14.53
N GLU A 546 29.92 -21.82 -15.39
CA GLU A 546 30.18 -21.73 -16.83
C GLU A 546 30.73 -20.36 -17.26
N ARG A 547 30.26 -19.27 -16.65
CA ARG A 547 30.68 -17.88 -16.96
C ARG A 547 31.69 -17.31 -15.96
N GLY A 548 32.01 -18.04 -14.89
CA GLY A 548 32.97 -17.63 -13.87
C GLY A 548 32.50 -16.45 -13.01
N ALA A 549 31.19 -16.29 -12.83
CA ALA A 549 30.62 -15.26 -11.98
C ALA A 549 30.86 -15.56 -10.48
N GLY A 550 30.95 -14.50 -9.68
CA GLY A 550 31.30 -14.63 -8.27
C GLY A 550 31.82 -13.34 -7.66
N ILE A 551 32.33 -13.46 -6.43
CA ILE A 551 33.14 -12.41 -5.79
C ILE A 551 34.55 -12.50 -6.38
N ASP A 552 35.12 -11.36 -6.77
CA ASP A 552 36.45 -11.24 -7.36
C ASP A 552 37.53 -11.23 -6.25
N GLY A 553 37.69 -12.38 -5.59
CA GLY A 553 38.54 -12.54 -4.40
C GLY A 553 37.71 -12.97 -3.19
N THR A 554 37.94 -12.34 -2.04
CA THR A 554 37.17 -12.54 -0.81
C THR A 554 36.64 -11.20 -0.32
N LEU A 555 35.39 -11.19 0.16
CA LEU A 555 34.74 -10.02 0.73
C LEU A 555 34.32 -10.34 2.16
N THR A 556 34.74 -9.54 3.13
CA THR A 556 34.49 -9.80 4.56
C THR A 556 33.88 -8.57 5.23
N VAL A 557 32.70 -8.74 5.82
CA VAL A 557 31.99 -7.69 6.58
C VAL A 557 32.34 -7.82 8.06
N LYS A 558 32.68 -6.70 8.68
CA LYS A 558 33.06 -6.62 10.10
C LYS A 558 32.26 -5.52 10.79
N LEU A 559 31.85 -5.81 12.01
CA LEU A 559 31.40 -4.81 12.97
C LEU A 559 32.61 -4.41 13.81
N VAL A 560 33.01 -3.14 13.72
CA VAL A 560 34.25 -2.62 14.30
C VAL A 560 34.01 -1.68 15.49
N ASN A 561 32.79 -1.16 15.66
CA ASN A 561 32.35 -0.39 16.82
C ASN A 561 30.87 -0.71 17.14
N GLY A 562 30.42 -0.41 18.36
CA GLY A 562 28.98 -0.32 18.71
C GLY A 562 28.19 -1.62 18.85
N GLY A 563 28.78 -2.80 18.67
CA GLY A 563 28.04 -4.08 18.69
C GLY A 563 27.40 -4.46 20.03
N ASP A 564 27.83 -3.88 21.14
CA ASP A 564 27.19 -3.97 22.46
C ASP A 564 25.95 -3.08 22.62
N LYS A 565 25.69 -2.19 21.65
CA LYS A 565 24.53 -1.30 21.59
C LYS A 565 23.52 -1.68 20.50
N ILE A 566 23.87 -2.57 19.58
CA ILE A 566 22.98 -3.03 18.52
C ILE A 566 22.23 -4.25 19.07
N CYS A 567 21.07 -4.04 19.69
CA CYS A 567 20.29 -5.11 20.32
C CYS A 567 18.98 -5.41 19.59
N ASP A 568 18.43 -6.60 19.85
CA ASP A 568 17.03 -6.91 19.59
C ASP A 568 16.10 -6.33 20.67
N TRP A 569 14.80 -6.54 20.51
CA TRP A 569 13.76 -6.12 21.46
C TRP A 569 13.81 -6.83 22.83
N ALA A 570 14.69 -7.83 23.00
CA ALA A 570 14.90 -8.58 24.23
C ALA A 570 16.28 -8.30 24.88
N ASP A 571 16.91 -7.18 24.51
CA ASP A 571 18.23 -6.73 24.98
C ASP A 571 19.40 -7.69 24.64
N ASN A 572 19.25 -8.57 23.64
CA ASN A 572 20.37 -9.37 23.14
C ASN A 572 21.18 -8.54 22.13
N ALA A 573 22.42 -8.20 22.50
CA ALA A 573 23.36 -7.53 21.62
C ALA A 573 23.88 -8.46 20.50
N LEU A 574 24.09 -7.88 19.31
CA LEU A 574 24.56 -8.56 18.09
C LEU A 574 25.93 -9.27 18.24
N GLY A 575 26.78 -8.77 19.14
CA GLY A 575 28.11 -9.34 19.39
C GLY A 575 29.15 -9.04 18.30
N ASP A 576 30.18 -9.88 18.21
CA ASP A 576 31.27 -9.72 17.23
C ASP A 576 30.85 -10.23 15.84
N VAL A 577 30.96 -9.39 14.81
CA VAL A 577 30.71 -9.77 13.40
C VAL A 577 32.03 -9.80 12.62
N ASN A 578 32.28 -10.92 11.93
CA ASN A 578 33.38 -11.08 10.98
C ASN A 578 32.99 -12.15 9.94
N ASN A 579 32.05 -11.80 9.06
CA ASN A 579 31.40 -12.73 8.13
C ASN A 579 32.00 -12.60 6.72
N GLU A 580 32.30 -13.73 6.09
CA GLU A 580 32.63 -13.78 4.66
C GLU A 580 31.34 -13.73 3.84
N ALA A 581 31.29 -12.86 2.83
CA ALA A 581 30.12 -12.74 1.97
C ALA A 581 30.05 -13.90 0.96
N VAL A 582 28.84 -14.35 0.65
CA VAL A 582 28.54 -15.32 -0.40
C VAL A 582 28.02 -14.58 -1.63
N PHE A 583 28.31 -15.09 -2.82
CA PHE A 583 27.76 -14.54 -4.05
C PHE A 583 26.30 -14.97 -4.23
N LYS A 584 25.36 -14.02 -4.13
CA LYS A 584 23.91 -14.24 -4.27
C LYS A 584 23.29 -12.99 -4.92
N PRO A 585 23.61 -12.70 -6.20
CA PRO A 585 23.16 -11.49 -6.89
C PRO A 585 21.64 -11.42 -6.96
N TYR A 586 21.06 -10.24 -6.75
CA TYR A 586 19.62 -10.00 -6.85
C TYR A 586 19.12 -10.34 -8.26
N LEU A 587 19.86 -9.98 -9.31
CA LEU A 587 19.58 -10.42 -10.68
C LEU A 587 20.43 -11.64 -11.06
N GLY A 588 20.07 -12.79 -10.50
CA GLY A 588 20.76 -14.06 -10.72
C GLY A 588 20.26 -14.89 -11.91
N GLN A 589 19.10 -14.57 -12.49
CA GLN A 589 18.52 -15.32 -13.61
C GLN A 589 18.37 -14.47 -14.88
N ALA A 590 18.53 -15.11 -16.04
CA ALA A 590 18.21 -14.52 -17.34
C ALA A 590 17.68 -15.58 -18.33
N TYR A 591 16.66 -15.20 -19.10
CA TYR A 591 16.14 -15.92 -20.26
C TYR A 591 16.17 -15.01 -21.48
N ARG A 592 16.33 -15.57 -22.68
CA ARG A 592 16.17 -14.84 -23.94
C ARG A 592 15.03 -15.42 -24.75
N SER A 593 14.04 -14.59 -25.10
CA SER A 593 12.83 -15.03 -25.80
C SER A 593 13.14 -15.76 -27.12
N GLU A 594 12.31 -16.74 -27.48
CA GLU A 594 12.62 -17.70 -28.55
C GLU A 594 12.53 -17.07 -29.94
N LYS A 595 11.55 -16.19 -30.16
CA LYS A 595 11.24 -15.60 -31.47
C LYS A 595 11.88 -14.22 -31.62
N ALA A 596 11.48 -13.25 -30.80
CA ALA A 596 11.96 -11.87 -30.86
C ALA A 596 13.43 -11.75 -30.41
N GLY A 597 13.84 -12.51 -29.39
CA GLY A 597 15.21 -12.49 -28.85
C GLY A 597 15.44 -11.39 -27.82
N VAL A 598 14.38 -10.95 -27.13
CA VAL A 598 14.43 -9.98 -26.03
C VAL A 598 14.87 -10.68 -24.75
N TYR A 599 15.64 -9.99 -23.91
CA TYR A 599 16.10 -10.55 -22.63
C TYR A 599 15.10 -10.28 -21.51
N VAL A 600 14.87 -11.29 -20.67
CA VAL A 600 14.05 -11.27 -19.46
C VAL A 600 14.95 -11.64 -18.27
N TYR A 601 15.01 -10.78 -17.26
CA TYR A 601 15.77 -10.98 -16.03
C TYR A 601 14.86 -11.39 -14.88
N ALA A 602 15.41 -12.03 -13.85
CA ALA A 602 14.67 -12.23 -12.61
C ALA A 602 15.55 -12.40 -11.37
N ASP A 603 14.89 -12.25 -10.23
CA ASP A 603 15.37 -12.73 -8.92
C ASP A 603 15.60 -14.24 -8.93
N ASN A 604 16.46 -14.75 -8.05
CA ASN A 604 16.72 -16.19 -7.88
C ASN A 604 15.46 -16.96 -7.44
N ASP A 605 14.54 -16.29 -6.76
CA ASP A 605 13.31 -16.90 -6.23
C ASP A 605 12.17 -17.00 -7.26
N VAL A 606 12.29 -16.35 -8.43
CA VAL A 606 11.32 -16.47 -9.53
C VAL A 606 11.46 -17.81 -10.24
N LYS A 607 10.34 -18.47 -10.57
CA LYS A 607 10.38 -19.77 -11.28
C LYS A 607 10.86 -19.57 -12.71
N ARG A 608 11.71 -20.48 -13.20
CA ARG A 608 12.14 -20.52 -14.62
C ARG A 608 10.97 -20.45 -15.61
N SER A 609 9.88 -21.18 -15.35
CA SER A 609 8.68 -21.20 -16.20
C SER A 609 8.07 -19.81 -16.36
N SER A 610 8.17 -18.96 -15.34
CA SER A 610 7.73 -17.58 -15.35
C SER A 610 8.60 -16.71 -16.29
N LEU A 611 9.93 -16.86 -16.27
CA LEU A 611 10.79 -16.18 -17.27
C LEU A 611 10.45 -16.63 -18.70
N GLU A 612 10.20 -17.92 -18.91
CA GLU A 612 9.85 -18.49 -20.21
C GLU A 612 8.47 -17.99 -20.69
N LEU A 613 7.48 -17.91 -19.79
CA LEU A 613 6.15 -17.32 -20.03
C LEU A 613 6.24 -15.82 -20.36
N ALA A 614 7.02 -15.03 -19.62
CA ALA A 614 7.27 -13.62 -19.94
C ALA A 614 7.88 -13.45 -21.33
N GLY A 615 8.85 -14.29 -21.70
CA GLY A 615 9.41 -14.31 -23.05
C GLY A 615 8.39 -14.71 -24.11
N ALA A 616 7.46 -15.62 -23.81
CA ALA A 616 6.37 -15.99 -24.71
C ALA A 616 5.37 -14.84 -24.92
N TYR A 617 5.00 -14.11 -23.86
CA TYR A 617 4.18 -12.89 -23.98
C TYR A 617 4.87 -11.82 -24.84
N ILE A 618 6.16 -11.56 -24.60
CA ILE A 618 6.96 -10.61 -25.41
C ILE A 618 7.03 -11.04 -26.88
N ASP A 619 7.25 -12.34 -27.15
CA ASP A 619 7.27 -12.91 -28.50
C ASP A 619 5.92 -12.77 -29.22
N ILE A 620 4.80 -12.75 -28.49
CA ILE A 620 3.46 -12.49 -29.04
C ILE A 620 3.26 -10.99 -29.30
N ILE A 621 3.60 -10.12 -28.34
CA ILE A 621 3.49 -8.65 -28.47
C ILE A 621 4.31 -8.15 -29.68
N LEU A 622 5.53 -8.66 -29.87
CA LEU A 622 6.44 -8.29 -30.96
C LEU A 622 6.29 -9.15 -32.23
N SER A 623 5.19 -9.88 -32.38
CA SER A 623 4.99 -10.83 -33.51
C SER A 623 4.66 -10.18 -34.86
N ASN A 624 4.49 -8.86 -34.94
CA ASN A 624 4.19 -8.18 -36.20
C ASN A 624 5.40 -8.15 -37.15
N GLU A 625 5.32 -8.97 -38.21
CA GLU A 625 6.35 -9.08 -39.25
C GLU A 625 6.23 -8.00 -40.34
N THR A 626 5.20 -7.15 -40.32
CA THR A 626 5.00 -6.08 -41.32
C THR A 626 6.20 -5.13 -41.32
N ASP A 627 6.90 -5.04 -42.46
CA ASP A 627 8.17 -4.33 -42.61
C ASP A 627 9.23 -4.66 -41.53
N ASN A 628 9.12 -5.84 -40.91
CA ASN A 628 9.91 -6.31 -39.76
C ASN A 628 9.83 -5.41 -38.51
N ILE A 629 8.69 -4.75 -38.29
CA ILE A 629 8.52 -3.78 -37.20
C ILE A 629 8.83 -4.38 -35.81
N GLY A 630 8.27 -5.56 -35.48
CA GLY A 630 8.52 -6.23 -34.20
C GLY A 630 9.98 -6.63 -33.98
N GLN A 631 10.64 -7.21 -34.99
CA GLN A 631 12.06 -7.58 -34.88
C GLN A 631 12.98 -6.34 -34.83
N LYS A 632 12.66 -5.23 -35.49
CA LYS A 632 13.41 -3.98 -35.35
C LYS A 632 13.33 -3.40 -33.93
N ILE A 633 12.16 -3.46 -33.30
CA ILE A 633 11.98 -3.09 -31.89
C ILE A 633 12.84 -3.99 -31.00
N ALA A 634 12.77 -5.32 -31.17
CA ALA A 634 13.57 -6.28 -30.41
C ALA A 634 15.08 -6.09 -30.60
N ASP A 635 15.54 -5.85 -31.84
CA ASP A 635 16.95 -5.56 -32.13
C ASP A 635 17.38 -4.21 -31.52
N GLY A 636 16.47 -3.22 -31.51
CA GLY A 636 16.66 -1.94 -30.82
C GLY A 636 16.84 -2.12 -29.31
N MET A 637 16.03 -3.00 -28.68
CA MET A 637 16.17 -3.37 -27.28
C MET A 637 17.53 -3.99 -26.99
N VAL A 638 17.93 -5.01 -27.78
CA VAL A 638 19.23 -5.71 -27.63
C VAL A 638 20.41 -4.75 -27.84
N LYS A 639 20.33 -3.80 -28.79
CA LYS A 639 21.37 -2.77 -28.97
C LYS A 639 21.47 -1.81 -27.78
N THR A 640 20.35 -1.48 -27.14
CA THR A 640 20.28 -0.46 -26.08
C THR A 640 20.31 -1.00 -24.65
N ASN A 641 20.60 -2.30 -24.49
CA ASN A 641 20.65 -2.98 -23.18
C ASN A 641 19.29 -2.90 -22.45
N ARG A 642 18.20 -3.11 -23.20
CA ARG A 642 16.80 -3.01 -22.79
C ARG A 642 16.08 -4.36 -22.84
N GLY A 643 15.00 -4.52 -22.08
CA GLY A 643 14.28 -5.79 -21.95
C GLY A 643 13.21 -5.76 -20.86
N ALA A 644 12.96 -6.89 -20.21
CA ALA A 644 12.01 -7.02 -19.11
C ALA A 644 12.67 -7.64 -17.86
N GLN A 645 12.07 -7.41 -16.69
CA GLN A 645 12.48 -8.00 -15.43
C GLN A 645 11.27 -8.49 -14.63
N ILE A 646 11.36 -9.72 -14.13
CA ILE A 646 10.34 -10.35 -13.28
C ILE A 646 10.81 -10.30 -11.83
N ILE A 647 9.93 -9.81 -10.95
CA ILE A 647 10.16 -9.62 -9.52
C ILE A 647 9.47 -10.76 -8.76
N ALA A 648 10.13 -11.34 -7.76
CA ALA A 648 9.57 -12.46 -6.98
C ALA A 648 8.32 -12.07 -6.16
N TYR A 649 7.57 -13.09 -5.73
CA TYR A 649 6.45 -12.96 -4.79
C TYR A 649 6.89 -12.25 -3.49
N GLY A 650 6.08 -11.27 -3.07
CA GLY A 650 6.36 -10.41 -1.91
C GLY A 650 7.45 -9.35 -2.11
N HIS A 651 8.10 -9.27 -3.29
CA HIS A 651 9.06 -8.22 -3.63
C HIS A 651 8.40 -7.11 -4.49
N HIS A 652 8.99 -5.91 -4.55
CA HIS A 652 8.46 -4.78 -5.34
C HIS A 652 9.54 -4.04 -6.16
N ALA A 653 9.12 -3.24 -7.14
CA ALA A 653 10.00 -2.61 -8.14
C ALA A 653 11.23 -1.88 -7.55
N TYR A 654 11.07 -1.18 -6.43
CA TYR A 654 12.14 -0.37 -5.83
C TYR A 654 13.11 -1.17 -4.94
N GLN A 655 12.88 -2.45 -4.64
CA GLN A 655 13.83 -3.28 -3.86
C GLN A 655 15.09 -3.69 -4.65
N GLN A 656 15.18 -3.33 -5.92
CA GLN A 656 16.30 -3.70 -6.78
C GLN A 656 17.55 -2.84 -6.50
N PRO A 657 18.77 -3.41 -6.51
CA PRO A 657 20.00 -2.68 -6.23
C PRO A 657 20.15 -1.34 -6.97
N ASP A 658 19.75 -1.29 -8.24
CA ASP A 658 19.86 -0.13 -9.12
C ASP A 658 18.70 0.88 -8.99
N LEU A 659 17.67 0.56 -8.20
CA LEU A 659 16.52 1.46 -7.91
C LEU A 659 16.42 1.83 -6.43
N ARG A 660 17.22 1.21 -5.54
CA ARG A 660 17.27 1.51 -4.09
C ARG A 660 17.63 2.96 -3.73
N PHE A 661 18.16 3.76 -4.66
CA PHE A 661 18.38 5.20 -4.46
C PHE A 661 17.21 6.09 -4.92
N ALA A 662 16.28 5.57 -5.73
CA ALA A 662 15.16 6.35 -6.30
C ALA A 662 14.10 6.74 -5.25
N TYR A 663 14.17 6.16 -4.05
CA TYR A 663 13.33 6.44 -2.89
C TYR A 663 13.54 7.84 -2.24
N ASP A 664 14.34 8.73 -2.83
CA ASP A 664 14.59 10.08 -2.28
C ASP A 664 13.47 11.10 -2.56
N ASN A 665 12.35 10.67 -3.15
CA ASN A 665 11.17 11.49 -3.40
C ASN A 665 9.99 11.04 -2.52
N ASP A 666 9.49 11.90 -1.61
CA ASP A 666 8.39 11.58 -0.69
C ASP A 666 7.12 11.08 -1.40
N LEU A 667 6.86 11.56 -2.62
CA LEU A 667 5.68 11.17 -3.39
C LEU A 667 5.58 9.65 -3.61
N TYR A 668 6.67 8.99 -4.03
CA TYR A 668 6.64 7.55 -4.29
C TYR A 668 6.48 6.71 -3.02
N MET A 669 6.82 7.29 -1.86
CA MET A 669 6.72 6.57 -0.58
C MET A 669 5.30 6.55 0.02
N TYR A 670 4.34 7.28 -0.56
CA TYR A 670 2.90 7.08 -0.32
C TYR A 670 2.29 5.95 -1.17
N TYR A 671 2.96 5.52 -2.25
CA TYR A 671 2.42 4.61 -3.28
C TYR A 671 3.17 3.27 -3.36
N LEU A 672 3.88 2.87 -2.30
CA LEU A 672 5.04 1.96 -2.34
C LEU A 672 4.89 0.61 -3.03
N TYR A 673 3.66 0.09 -3.18
CA TYR A 673 3.46 -1.10 -3.98
C TYR A 673 3.05 -0.79 -5.42
N VAL A 674 4.08 -0.82 -6.25
CA VAL A 674 4.05 -0.71 -7.71
C VAL A 674 4.47 -2.09 -8.26
N GLU A 675 3.54 -2.82 -8.89
CA GLU A 675 3.81 -4.18 -9.41
C GLU A 675 4.76 -4.18 -10.60
N GLY A 676 4.77 -3.09 -11.35
CA GLY A 676 5.61 -2.94 -12.51
C GLY A 676 5.97 -1.49 -12.75
N PHE A 677 7.13 -1.27 -13.35
CA PHE A 677 7.68 0.06 -13.59
C PHE A 677 8.24 0.15 -15.00
N GLY A 678 7.85 1.19 -15.72
CA GLY A 678 8.20 1.42 -17.11
C GLY A 678 9.59 2.01 -17.29
N GLY A 679 10.23 1.68 -18.42
CA GLY A 679 11.50 2.28 -18.78
C GLY A 679 12.28 1.46 -19.80
N GLY A 680 13.60 1.63 -19.80
CA GLY A 680 14.50 0.86 -20.66
C GLY A 680 14.50 -0.64 -20.31
N ILE A 681 14.32 -1.00 -19.05
CA ILE A 681 13.98 -2.36 -18.65
C ILE A 681 12.65 -2.24 -17.91
N CYS A 682 11.56 -2.77 -18.50
CA CYS A 682 10.28 -2.82 -17.81
C CYS A 682 10.31 -3.86 -16.69
N GLN A 683 9.38 -3.73 -15.77
CA GLN A 683 9.31 -4.59 -14.59
C GLN A 683 7.88 -5.09 -14.39
N THR A 684 7.71 -6.31 -13.88
CA THR A 684 6.43 -6.82 -13.38
C THR A 684 6.67 -7.87 -12.29
N THR A 685 5.74 -8.06 -11.36
CA THR A 685 5.82 -9.17 -10.39
C THR A 685 5.46 -10.51 -11.03
N GLU A 686 6.01 -11.59 -10.50
CA GLU A 686 5.68 -12.95 -10.91
C GLU A 686 4.19 -13.26 -10.65
N ALA A 687 3.63 -12.72 -9.56
CA ALA A 687 2.20 -12.75 -9.25
C ALA A 687 1.36 -12.10 -10.37
N ASN A 688 1.72 -10.89 -10.82
CA ASN A 688 1.01 -10.25 -11.92
C ASN A 688 1.18 -11.02 -13.24
N LEU A 689 2.39 -11.50 -13.52
CA LEU A 689 2.73 -12.23 -14.74
C LEU A 689 1.94 -13.54 -14.88
N CYS A 690 1.90 -14.34 -13.81
CA CYS A 690 1.17 -15.61 -13.74
C CYS A 690 -0.32 -15.41 -13.44
N ARG A 691 -0.76 -14.15 -13.30
CA ARG A 691 -2.15 -13.78 -12.97
C ARG A 691 -2.63 -14.49 -11.70
N ASP A 692 -1.75 -14.61 -10.71
CA ASP A 692 -2.06 -15.20 -9.41
C ASP A 692 -2.93 -14.21 -8.61
N LEU A 693 -4.24 -14.38 -8.74
CA LEU A 693 -5.28 -13.48 -8.24
C LEU A 693 -5.28 -13.32 -6.71
N ALA A 694 -4.67 -14.24 -5.96
CA ALA A 694 -4.47 -14.08 -4.53
C ALA A 694 -3.39 -13.03 -4.23
N PHE A 695 -2.30 -13.03 -4.99
CA PHE A 695 -1.09 -12.26 -4.71
C PHE A 695 -0.99 -10.95 -5.51
N THR A 696 -1.56 -10.86 -6.71
CA THR A 696 -1.51 -9.63 -7.53
C THR A 696 -2.49 -8.56 -7.03
N ARG A 697 -2.01 -7.32 -6.87
CA ARG A 697 -2.86 -6.16 -6.63
C ARG A 697 -3.72 -5.82 -7.85
N TYR A 698 -3.18 -6.01 -9.05
CA TYR A 698 -3.88 -5.69 -10.29
C TYR A 698 -4.74 -6.89 -10.74
N LYS A 699 -5.71 -7.26 -9.89
CA LYS A 699 -6.65 -8.40 -10.08
C LYS A 699 -7.39 -8.35 -11.43
N GLY A 700 -7.65 -7.14 -11.94
CA GLY A 700 -8.23 -6.94 -13.28
C GLY A 700 -7.24 -6.49 -14.38
N GLU A 701 -5.93 -6.41 -14.15
CA GLU A 701 -5.01 -5.79 -15.11
C GLU A 701 -3.64 -6.47 -15.18
N PHE A 702 -3.21 -6.79 -16.40
CA PHE A 702 -1.92 -7.45 -16.67
C PHE A 702 -0.86 -6.41 -17.01
N ILE A 703 -0.08 -6.05 -15.99
CA ILE A 703 0.80 -4.88 -15.94
C ILE A 703 1.95 -4.99 -16.95
N LEU A 704 2.41 -6.20 -17.30
CA LEU A 704 3.43 -6.35 -18.35
C LEU A 704 2.99 -5.74 -19.69
N GLY A 705 1.68 -5.76 -20.01
CA GLY A 705 1.13 -5.14 -21.22
C GLY A 705 1.28 -3.61 -21.25
N HIS A 706 1.24 -2.97 -20.08
CA HIS A 706 1.52 -1.54 -19.90
C HIS A 706 3.03 -1.27 -19.84
N GLU A 707 3.74 -1.92 -18.93
CA GLU A 707 5.13 -1.56 -18.65
C GLU A 707 6.08 -1.90 -19.80
N PHE A 708 5.84 -3.00 -20.52
CA PHE A 708 6.64 -3.35 -21.70
C PHE A 708 6.43 -2.36 -22.85
N ALA A 709 5.30 -1.66 -22.91
CA ALA A 709 5.05 -0.63 -23.92
C ALA A 709 6.00 0.57 -23.74
N HIS A 710 6.38 0.94 -22.51
CA HIS A 710 7.43 1.93 -22.25
C HIS A 710 8.80 1.49 -22.80
N THR A 711 9.12 0.19 -22.69
CA THR A 711 10.34 -0.38 -23.29
C THR A 711 10.26 -0.44 -24.81
N ILE A 712 9.09 -0.75 -25.38
CA ILE A 712 8.83 -0.71 -26.82
C ILE A 712 9.05 0.69 -27.37
N GLU A 713 8.35 1.69 -26.83
CA GLU A 713 8.42 3.08 -27.31
C GLU A 713 9.86 3.57 -27.31
N SER A 714 10.54 3.51 -26.16
CA SER A 714 11.92 3.97 -26.03
C SER A 714 12.88 3.22 -26.97
N SER A 715 12.58 1.97 -27.33
CA SER A 715 13.37 1.18 -28.29
C SER A 715 13.07 1.52 -29.75
N THR A 716 11.94 2.13 -30.09
CA THR A 716 11.67 2.59 -31.47
C THR A 716 12.61 3.70 -31.93
N GLU A 717 13.23 4.47 -31.01
CA GLU A 717 14.32 5.41 -31.31
C GLU A 717 15.44 4.76 -32.15
N VAL A 718 15.62 3.45 -31.98
CA VAL A 718 16.63 2.65 -32.68
C VAL A 718 15.96 1.82 -33.78
N TYR A 719 16.46 1.96 -35.01
CA TYR A 719 15.96 1.33 -36.24
C TYR A 719 14.54 1.71 -36.70
N LEU A 720 13.75 2.43 -35.90
CA LEU A 720 12.41 2.93 -36.24
C LEU A 720 12.16 4.42 -35.85
N PRO A 721 13.10 5.36 -35.99
CA PRO A 721 12.94 6.73 -35.47
C PRO A 721 11.71 7.47 -36.03
N GLU A 722 11.29 7.19 -37.27
CA GLU A 722 10.05 7.79 -37.81
C GLU A 722 8.78 7.28 -37.10
N LEU A 723 8.78 6.07 -36.53
CA LEU A 723 7.70 5.56 -35.70
C LEU A 723 7.71 6.22 -34.32
N TYR A 724 8.89 6.47 -33.76
CA TYR A 724 9.03 7.24 -32.52
C TYR A 724 8.48 8.66 -32.67
N ASP A 725 8.80 9.34 -33.77
CA ASP A 725 8.28 10.67 -34.09
C ASP A 725 6.75 10.62 -34.33
N GLU A 726 6.24 9.56 -34.96
CA GLU A 726 4.81 9.33 -35.20
C GLU A 726 4.02 9.10 -33.91
N ILE A 727 4.53 8.30 -32.96
CA ILE A 727 3.92 8.14 -31.62
C ILE A 727 3.81 9.51 -30.94
N GLY A 728 4.88 10.32 -31.00
CA GLY A 728 4.87 11.69 -30.49
C GLY A 728 3.84 12.59 -31.17
N ALA A 729 3.72 12.53 -32.49
CA ALA A 729 2.78 13.33 -33.27
C ALA A 729 1.30 12.93 -33.02
N VAL A 730 1.01 11.63 -32.88
CA VAL A 730 -0.33 11.14 -32.52
C VAL A 730 -0.68 11.58 -31.10
N TYR A 731 0.25 11.45 -30.15
CA TYR A 731 0.09 11.98 -28.80
C TYR A 731 -0.17 13.49 -28.79
N GLU A 732 0.60 14.32 -29.51
CA GLU A 732 0.36 15.76 -29.60
C GLU A 732 -1.03 16.08 -30.22
N GLY A 733 -1.51 15.24 -31.14
CA GLY A 733 -2.83 15.33 -31.75
C GLY A 733 -4.01 14.98 -30.82
N ARG A 734 -3.81 14.09 -29.83
CA ARG A 734 -4.86 13.59 -28.90
C ARG A 734 -5.66 14.69 -28.19
N ALA A 735 -5.06 15.87 -28.06
CA ALA A 735 -5.55 16.99 -27.28
C ALA A 735 -6.62 17.85 -27.99
N TYR A 736 -6.95 17.57 -29.26
CA TYR A 736 -7.72 18.53 -30.08
C TYR A 736 -9.06 18.03 -30.63
N ASP A 737 -9.45 16.78 -30.38
CA ASP A 737 -10.38 16.08 -31.28
C ASP A 737 -11.70 15.59 -30.66
N ARG A 738 -12.42 16.46 -29.94
CA ARG A 738 -13.89 16.34 -29.81
C ARG A 738 -14.60 17.48 -30.55
N THR A 739 -15.79 17.21 -31.05
CA THR A 739 -16.62 18.18 -31.80
C THR A 739 -17.06 19.39 -30.99
N ASP A 740 -16.99 19.31 -29.66
CA ASP A 740 -17.25 20.40 -28.70
C ASP A 740 -16.00 21.23 -28.32
N GLY A 741 -14.80 20.81 -28.75
CA GLY A 741 -13.53 21.46 -28.45
C GLY A 741 -12.84 21.00 -27.16
N SER A 742 -13.30 19.93 -26.53
CA SER A 742 -12.58 19.23 -25.45
C SER A 742 -11.56 18.22 -25.99
N THR A 743 -10.67 17.73 -25.13
CA THR A 743 -9.68 16.70 -25.46
C THR A 743 -10.32 15.30 -25.38
N ARG A 744 -9.82 14.31 -26.13
CA ARG A 744 -10.19 12.90 -25.90
C ARG A 744 -9.52 12.38 -24.61
N TRP A 745 -8.31 12.85 -24.33
CA TRP A 745 -7.52 12.48 -23.15
C TRP A 745 -7.14 13.76 -22.38
N PRO A 746 -7.88 14.15 -21.32
CA PRO A 746 -7.56 15.31 -20.46
C PRO A 746 -6.23 15.15 -19.72
N GLU A 747 -5.52 16.25 -19.47
CA GLU A 747 -4.19 16.23 -18.81
C GLU A 747 -4.23 15.61 -17.40
N GLU A 748 -5.41 15.59 -16.77
CA GLU A 748 -5.71 14.98 -15.47
C GLU A 748 -5.90 13.46 -15.52
N THR A 749 -5.99 12.86 -16.72
CA THR A 749 -6.05 11.41 -16.92
C THR A 749 -4.66 10.83 -17.12
N TYR A 750 -4.44 9.57 -16.73
CA TYR A 750 -3.12 8.92 -16.83
C TYR A 750 -2.51 9.01 -18.25
N ALA A 751 -3.25 8.54 -19.26
CA ALA A 751 -2.88 8.62 -20.68
C ALA A 751 -2.88 10.04 -21.25
N GLY A 752 -3.54 11.00 -20.61
CA GLY A 752 -3.45 12.41 -20.98
C GLY A 752 -2.22 13.10 -20.41
N SER A 753 -1.62 12.58 -19.35
CA SER A 753 -0.56 13.25 -18.58
C SER A 753 0.76 13.42 -19.34
N ASN A 754 1.22 12.38 -20.04
CA ASN A 754 2.45 12.40 -20.83
C ASN A 754 2.44 11.36 -21.97
N ARG A 755 3.42 11.47 -22.88
CA ARG A 755 3.52 10.67 -24.11
C ARG A 755 3.68 9.17 -23.86
N ALA A 756 4.49 8.80 -22.87
CA ALA A 756 4.79 7.41 -22.57
C ALA A 756 3.55 6.70 -22.02
N GLU A 757 2.85 7.33 -21.06
CA GLU A 757 1.62 6.77 -20.48
C GLU A 757 0.46 6.71 -21.48
N TYR A 758 0.40 7.64 -22.44
CA TYR A 758 -0.53 7.52 -23.58
C TYR A 758 -0.26 6.24 -24.37
N PHE A 759 0.99 6.02 -24.79
CA PHE A 759 1.38 4.85 -25.57
C PHE A 759 1.16 3.54 -24.79
N ALA A 760 1.51 3.54 -23.50
CA ALA A 760 1.37 2.37 -22.64
C ALA A 760 -0.10 2.02 -22.33
N THR A 761 -0.93 3.01 -22.01
CA THR A 761 -2.38 2.79 -21.80
C THR A 761 -3.04 2.26 -23.07
N LEU A 762 -2.74 2.84 -24.24
CA LEU A 762 -3.28 2.36 -25.52
C LEU A 762 -2.80 0.95 -25.88
N SER A 763 -1.56 0.60 -25.53
CA SER A 763 -1.03 -0.76 -25.70
C SER A 763 -1.76 -1.76 -24.80
N ASN A 764 -2.01 -1.39 -23.54
CA ASN A 764 -2.75 -2.21 -22.58
C ASN A 764 -4.20 -2.48 -23.03
N ILE A 765 -4.88 -1.44 -23.56
CA ILE A 765 -6.21 -1.56 -24.20
C ILE A 765 -6.13 -2.45 -25.46
N TRP A 766 -5.12 -2.25 -26.31
CA TRP A 766 -4.95 -3.07 -27.53
C TRP A 766 -4.73 -4.56 -27.23
N HIS A 767 -4.02 -4.86 -26.15
CA HIS A 767 -3.77 -6.24 -25.73
C HIS A 767 -4.97 -6.89 -25.05
N GLY A 768 -5.97 -6.09 -24.61
CA GLY A 768 -7.15 -6.55 -23.87
C GLY A 768 -6.84 -6.78 -22.40
N THR A 769 -5.81 -6.11 -21.87
CA THR A 769 -5.19 -6.40 -20.56
C THR A 769 -5.45 -5.34 -19.49
N MET A 770 -6.27 -4.34 -19.83
CA MET A 770 -6.70 -3.27 -18.92
C MET A 770 -8.12 -3.56 -18.37
N ARG A 771 -8.39 -3.17 -17.13
CA ARG A 771 -9.75 -3.10 -16.55
C ARG A 771 -10.37 -1.73 -16.79
N GLU A 772 -11.70 -1.69 -16.89
CA GLU A 772 -12.43 -0.42 -16.80
C GLU A 772 -12.41 0.14 -15.37
N SER A 773 -12.67 1.45 -15.25
CA SER A 773 -12.92 2.09 -13.96
C SER A 773 -14.28 1.67 -13.38
N ALA A 774 -14.35 1.50 -12.06
CA ALA A 774 -15.55 0.99 -11.40
C ALA A 774 -16.77 1.94 -11.48
N SER A 775 -16.55 3.22 -11.78
CA SER A 775 -17.59 4.26 -11.91
C SER A 775 -18.04 4.52 -13.35
N GLY A 776 -17.40 3.91 -14.37
CA GLY A 776 -17.61 4.28 -15.77
C GLY A 776 -17.14 5.70 -16.11
N THR A 777 -16.24 6.27 -15.30
CA THR A 777 -15.63 7.60 -15.51
C THR A 777 -14.13 7.54 -15.29
N TRP A 778 -13.37 8.51 -15.79
CA TRP A 778 -11.97 8.67 -15.42
C TRP A 778 -11.82 8.80 -13.89
N ASP A 779 -11.07 7.91 -13.26
CA ASP A 779 -10.78 7.92 -11.81
C ASP A 779 -9.35 8.37 -11.47
N GLY A 780 -8.57 8.69 -12.50
CA GLY A 780 -7.18 9.15 -12.42
C GLY A 780 -6.20 8.17 -13.05
N THR A 781 -6.43 6.86 -12.87
CA THR A 781 -5.56 5.79 -13.40
C THR A 781 -6.29 4.95 -14.46
N LEU A 782 -7.55 4.59 -14.22
CA LEU A 782 -8.34 3.75 -15.12
C LEU A 782 -9.23 4.55 -16.05
N SER A 783 -9.54 3.94 -17.19
CA SER A 783 -10.37 4.49 -18.27
C SER A 783 -11.78 3.89 -18.27
N PRO A 784 -12.79 4.62 -18.78
CA PRO A 784 -14.11 4.11 -19.13
C PRO A 784 -14.13 3.42 -20.51
N ILE A 785 -12.98 2.87 -20.93
CA ILE A 785 -12.76 2.05 -22.12
C ILE A 785 -11.68 1.03 -21.79
N ASN A 786 -11.78 -0.20 -22.30
CA ASN A 786 -10.69 -1.17 -22.18
C ASN A 786 -10.53 -2.14 -23.37
N THR A 787 -11.35 -1.99 -24.42
CA THR A 787 -11.31 -2.83 -25.62
C THR A 787 -10.78 -2.11 -26.86
N ARG A 788 -10.35 -2.88 -27.87
CA ARG A 788 -10.00 -2.35 -29.21
C ARG A 788 -11.18 -1.69 -29.91
N GLU A 789 -12.41 -2.15 -29.66
CA GLU A 789 -13.65 -1.61 -30.25
C GLU A 789 -13.93 -0.20 -29.75
N GLU A 790 -13.84 -0.02 -28.43
CA GLU A 790 -14.00 1.28 -27.79
C GLU A 790 -12.84 2.20 -28.13
N LEU A 791 -11.60 1.71 -28.19
CA LEU A 791 -10.47 2.51 -28.65
C LEU A 791 -10.66 3.00 -30.09
N TYR A 792 -11.17 2.16 -31.00
CA TYR A 792 -11.50 2.57 -32.37
C TYR A 792 -12.53 3.72 -32.41
N ARG A 793 -13.54 3.69 -31.55
CA ARG A 793 -14.55 4.77 -31.45
C ARG A 793 -14.00 6.00 -30.74
N TYR A 794 -13.29 5.79 -29.63
CA TYR A 794 -12.85 6.83 -28.70
C TYR A 794 -11.58 7.55 -29.14
N ASP A 795 -10.68 6.89 -29.86
CA ASP A 795 -9.44 7.45 -30.43
C ASP A 795 -9.01 6.65 -31.69
N PRO A 796 -9.65 6.88 -32.85
CA PRO A 796 -9.35 6.12 -34.07
C PRO A 796 -7.93 6.33 -34.60
N VAL A 797 -7.28 7.44 -34.26
CA VAL A 797 -5.88 7.70 -34.65
C VAL A 797 -4.93 6.88 -33.77
N GLY A 798 -5.19 6.84 -32.45
CA GLY A 798 -4.53 5.92 -31.53
C GLY A 798 -4.73 4.45 -31.90
N TYR A 799 -5.95 4.04 -32.28
CA TYR A 799 -6.24 2.69 -32.77
C TYR A 799 -5.39 2.32 -34.01
N GLU A 800 -5.34 3.18 -35.04
CA GLU A 800 -4.54 2.88 -36.24
C GLU A 800 -3.03 2.84 -35.94
N LEU A 801 -2.54 3.62 -34.96
CA LEU A 801 -1.17 3.50 -34.45
C LEU A 801 -0.92 2.14 -33.78
N MET A 802 -1.80 1.71 -32.86
CA MET A 802 -1.67 0.41 -32.18
C MET A 802 -1.74 -0.75 -33.19
N LYS A 803 -2.67 -0.68 -34.14
CA LYS A 803 -2.84 -1.63 -35.24
C LYS A 803 -1.59 -1.72 -36.11
N LYS A 804 -0.99 -0.59 -36.49
CA LYS A 804 0.27 -0.55 -37.26
C LYS A 804 1.42 -1.26 -36.54
N ILE A 805 1.49 -1.14 -35.21
CA ILE A 805 2.58 -1.67 -34.40
C ILE A 805 2.36 -3.15 -34.08
N TYR A 806 1.17 -3.53 -33.63
CA TYR A 806 0.91 -4.84 -33.02
C TYR A 806 0.14 -5.84 -33.89
N PHE A 807 -0.58 -5.42 -34.95
CA PHE A 807 -1.37 -6.36 -35.73
C PHE A 807 -0.49 -7.24 -36.63
N ASN A 808 -0.42 -8.54 -36.30
CA ASN A 808 0.40 -9.54 -36.98
C ASN A 808 -0.34 -10.33 -38.07
N GLY A 809 -1.64 -10.10 -38.27
CA GLY A 809 -2.52 -10.88 -39.17
C GLY A 809 -3.47 -11.83 -38.46
N ASP A 810 -3.27 -12.11 -37.17
CA ASP A 810 -4.15 -12.96 -36.35
C ASP A 810 -5.15 -12.11 -35.56
N THR A 811 -6.37 -12.62 -35.39
CA THR A 811 -7.42 -12.02 -34.57
C THR A 811 -7.53 -12.68 -33.19
N ASN A 812 -6.97 -13.88 -33.01
CA ASN A 812 -7.23 -14.79 -31.88
C ASN A 812 -8.73 -15.11 -31.65
N LEU A 813 -9.55 -15.03 -32.71
CA LEU A 813 -10.97 -15.38 -32.69
C LEU A 813 -11.22 -16.71 -33.41
N TRP A 814 -12.24 -17.44 -32.96
CA TRP A 814 -12.61 -18.74 -33.52
C TRP A 814 -14.11 -18.78 -33.86
N TYR A 815 -14.50 -19.67 -34.78
CA TYR A 815 -15.89 -20.02 -35.05
C TYR A 815 -16.34 -21.17 -34.14
N THR A 816 -17.65 -21.37 -33.99
CA THR A 816 -18.24 -22.48 -33.18
C THR A 816 -17.80 -23.88 -33.61
N ASP A 817 -17.24 -24.05 -34.81
CA ASP A 817 -16.71 -25.31 -35.33
C ASP A 817 -15.19 -25.52 -35.10
N GLY A 818 -14.54 -24.58 -34.40
CA GLY A 818 -13.11 -24.60 -34.10
C GLY A 818 -12.21 -24.13 -35.25
N THR A 819 -12.75 -23.44 -36.27
CA THR A 819 -11.94 -22.79 -37.30
C THR A 819 -11.55 -21.36 -36.88
N ALA A 820 -10.31 -20.95 -37.18
CA ALA A 820 -9.83 -19.60 -36.86
C ALA A 820 -10.50 -18.54 -37.75
N VAL A 821 -10.70 -17.33 -37.19
CA VAL A 821 -11.24 -16.19 -37.92
C VAL A 821 -10.09 -15.40 -38.56
N GLU A 822 -9.80 -15.70 -39.82
CA GLU A 822 -8.88 -14.92 -40.64
C GLU A 822 -9.43 -13.48 -40.86
N ALA A 823 -8.62 -12.46 -40.56
CA ALA A 823 -8.87 -11.08 -40.97
C ALA A 823 -7.60 -10.47 -41.56
N ASP A 824 -7.74 -9.72 -42.65
CA ASP A 824 -6.67 -8.82 -43.08
C ASP A 824 -6.80 -7.46 -42.38
N ALA A 825 -5.74 -6.64 -42.45
CA ALA A 825 -5.68 -5.33 -41.80
C ALA A 825 -6.70 -4.29 -42.32
N SER A 826 -7.50 -4.63 -43.33
CA SER A 826 -8.60 -3.78 -43.84
C SER A 826 -9.98 -4.15 -43.30
N ASN A 827 -10.10 -5.26 -42.55
CA ASN A 827 -11.35 -5.77 -42.00
C ASN A 827 -11.52 -5.41 -40.51
N ASP A 828 -11.65 -4.11 -40.24
CA ASP A 828 -11.74 -3.55 -38.89
C ASP A 828 -12.93 -4.10 -38.07
N ASP A 829 -14.01 -4.55 -38.70
CA ASP A 829 -15.21 -5.06 -38.01
C ASP A 829 -15.01 -6.42 -37.34
N ILE A 830 -13.88 -7.09 -37.60
CA ILE A 830 -13.46 -8.31 -36.88
C ILE A 830 -12.34 -8.00 -35.89
N LEU A 831 -11.35 -7.20 -36.30
CA LEU A 831 -10.14 -6.91 -35.51
C LEU A 831 -10.45 -6.26 -34.14
N LYS A 832 -11.49 -5.43 -34.08
CA LYS A 832 -12.02 -4.79 -32.85
C LYS A 832 -12.41 -5.76 -31.73
N TRP A 833 -12.73 -7.01 -32.06
CA TRP A 833 -13.20 -8.02 -31.10
C TRP A 833 -12.12 -9.01 -30.66
N GLY A 834 -10.95 -8.97 -31.30
CA GLY A 834 -9.84 -9.90 -31.02
C GLY A 834 -9.02 -9.50 -29.80
N ALA A 835 -8.38 -10.48 -29.16
CA ALA A 835 -7.34 -10.28 -28.15
C ALA A 835 -5.93 -10.38 -28.77
N THR A 836 -4.87 -10.12 -28.00
CA THR A 836 -3.49 -10.37 -28.45
C THR A 836 -2.97 -11.75 -28.07
N PHE A 837 -3.36 -12.24 -26.89
CA PHE A 837 -2.89 -13.53 -26.39
C PHE A 837 -3.86 -14.65 -26.81
N PRO A 838 -3.36 -15.85 -27.15
CA PRO A 838 -4.19 -17.01 -27.49
C PRO A 838 -4.49 -17.87 -26.24
N GLU A 839 -5.67 -18.48 -26.19
CA GLU A 839 -6.05 -19.40 -25.10
C GLU A 839 -5.09 -20.59 -25.00
N SER A 840 -4.63 -21.10 -26.15
CA SER A 840 -3.66 -22.20 -26.28
C SER A 840 -2.26 -21.90 -25.73
N LEU A 841 -1.99 -20.68 -25.23
CA LEU A 841 -0.79 -20.43 -24.43
C LEU A 841 -0.79 -21.29 -23.16
N THR A 842 -1.97 -21.55 -22.59
CA THR A 842 -2.17 -22.42 -21.41
C THR A 842 -1.76 -23.89 -21.63
N ASP A 843 -1.83 -24.39 -22.87
CA ASP A 843 -1.36 -25.74 -23.23
C ASP A 843 0.15 -25.92 -23.00
N THR A 844 0.91 -24.82 -23.06
CA THR A 844 2.37 -24.79 -22.89
C THR A 844 2.77 -24.27 -21.51
N TYR A 845 2.06 -23.26 -21.02
CA TYR A 845 2.28 -22.61 -19.73
C TYR A 845 0.99 -22.64 -18.91
N PRO A 846 0.76 -23.67 -18.07
CA PRO A 846 -0.48 -23.81 -17.31
C PRO A 846 -0.81 -22.58 -16.44
N ASP A 847 0.23 -21.89 -15.94
CA ASP A 847 0.15 -20.68 -15.12
C ASP A 847 -0.27 -19.41 -15.92
N ALA A 848 -0.58 -19.51 -17.22
CA ALA A 848 -0.90 -18.37 -18.08
C ALA A 848 -2.39 -17.95 -18.02
N HIS A 849 -2.88 -17.54 -16.85
CA HIS A 849 -4.30 -17.21 -16.62
C HIS A 849 -4.70 -15.79 -17.06
N TRP A 850 -4.43 -15.43 -18.32
CA TRP A 850 -4.74 -14.08 -18.84
C TRP A 850 -6.25 -13.88 -19.10
N VAL A 851 -6.71 -12.65 -18.85
CA VAL A 851 -8.15 -12.31 -18.89
C VAL A 851 -8.58 -11.87 -20.29
N LEU A 852 -9.62 -12.53 -20.83
CA LEU A 852 -10.38 -12.09 -22.01
C LEU A 852 -11.35 -10.94 -21.69
N TRP A 853 -10.87 -9.79 -21.20
CA TRP A 853 -11.74 -8.62 -20.90
C TRP A 853 -12.53 -8.16 -22.13
N ALA A 854 -11.93 -8.29 -23.31
CA ALA A 854 -12.55 -7.99 -24.60
C ALA A 854 -13.82 -8.82 -24.92
N ALA A 855 -14.14 -9.85 -24.13
CA ALA A 855 -15.31 -10.71 -24.32
C ALA A 855 -16.37 -10.61 -23.20
N SER A 856 -16.03 -10.11 -22.01
CA SER A 856 -16.94 -10.13 -20.84
C SER A 856 -17.89 -8.92 -20.75
N ASN A 857 -17.46 -7.75 -21.24
CA ASN A 857 -18.20 -6.50 -21.04
C ASN A 857 -18.94 -6.08 -22.31
N SER A 858 -20.12 -6.66 -22.54
CA SER A 858 -21.07 -6.16 -23.56
C SER A 858 -22.10 -5.22 -22.94
N TYR A 859 -21.65 -4.05 -22.45
CA TYR A 859 -22.51 -3.02 -21.87
C TYR A 859 -22.16 -1.60 -22.38
N ASP A 860 -23.09 -1.01 -23.14
CA ASP A 860 -23.43 0.43 -23.12
C ASP A 860 -22.28 1.47 -23.14
N PHE A 861 -21.23 1.27 -23.92
CA PHE A 861 -20.21 2.29 -24.20
C PHE A 861 -20.84 3.57 -24.78
N ASP A 862 -20.95 4.62 -23.97
CA ASP A 862 -21.02 6.00 -24.47
C ASP A 862 -20.48 7.10 -23.51
N PRO A 863 -19.22 7.54 -23.70
CA PRO A 863 -18.67 8.72 -23.08
C PRO A 863 -18.35 9.82 -24.12
N ALA A 864 -19.28 10.66 -24.61
CA ALA A 864 -20.75 10.69 -24.47
C ALA A 864 -21.45 11.12 -25.81
N ASN A 865 -20.93 10.60 -26.94
CA ASN A 865 -21.59 10.07 -28.16
C ASN A 865 -20.64 10.15 -29.37
N PRO A 866 -20.01 9.04 -29.84
CA PRO A 866 -18.92 9.11 -30.81
C PRO A 866 -19.12 8.60 -32.27
N GLU A 867 -20.26 8.16 -32.83
CA GLU A 867 -21.68 8.21 -32.43
C GLU A 867 -22.39 6.87 -32.74
N GLY A 868 -23.25 6.38 -31.85
CA GLY A 868 -24.34 5.44 -32.19
C GLY A 868 -24.24 3.98 -31.74
N ASP A 869 -25.42 3.36 -31.60
CA ASP A 869 -25.73 2.05 -30.99
C ASP A 869 -24.66 0.95 -31.18
N GLY A 870 -24.28 0.32 -30.06
CA GLY A 870 -23.27 -0.73 -30.01
C GLY A 870 -23.51 -1.86 -31.04
N ILE A 871 -22.46 -2.17 -31.81
CA ILE A 871 -22.47 -3.27 -32.77
C ILE A 871 -22.53 -4.58 -31.98
N ALA A 872 -23.70 -5.23 -31.96
CA ALA A 872 -23.82 -6.56 -31.40
C ALA A 872 -22.89 -7.53 -32.12
N LEU A 873 -22.08 -8.28 -31.35
CA LEU A 873 -21.25 -9.36 -31.85
C LEU A 873 -22.08 -10.30 -32.76
N PRO A 874 -21.59 -10.65 -33.96
CA PRO A 874 -22.24 -11.67 -34.78
C PRO A 874 -22.33 -12.99 -34.01
N ALA A 875 -23.54 -13.49 -33.79
CA ALA A 875 -23.81 -14.66 -32.94
C ALA A 875 -23.20 -16.00 -33.46
N ASP A 876 -22.50 -15.96 -34.59
CA ASP A 876 -21.75 -17.06 -35.19
C ASP A 876 -20.22 -17.01 -34.94
N LYS A 877 -19.70 -15.94 -34.33
CA LYS A 877 -18.27 -15.75 -34.00
C LYS A 877 -18.03 -15.83 -32.50
N VAL A 878 -16.97 -16.50 -32.08
CA VAL A 878 -16.88 -17.08 -30.73
C VAL A 878 -15.62 -16.65 -29.99
N ASN A 879 -15.84 -16.07 -28.82
CA ASN A 879 -15.19 -16.42 -27.56
C ASN A 879 -16.25 -16.25 -26.45
N TYR A 880 -17.34 -17.02 -26.55
CA TYR A 880 -18.47 -16.97 -25.63
C TYR A 880 -18.45 -18.21 -24.73
N HIS A 881 -17.88 -18.08 -23.52
CA HIS A 881 -18.02 -19.10 -22.49
C HIS A 881 -19.49 -19.08 -21.99
N PRO A 882 -20.14 -20.24 -21.76
CA PRO A 882 -21.61 -20.32 -21.65
C PRO A 882 -22.21 -19.86 -20.30
N TYR A 883 -21.48 -19.08 -19.49
CA TYR A 883 -21.93 -18.67 -18.15
C TYR A 883 -22.83 -17.42 -18.12
N TYR A 884 -22.74 -16.56 -19.13
CA TYR A 884 -23.70 -15.48 -19.33
C TYR A 884 -24.76 -15.91 -20.36
N GLY A 885 -26.03 -15.77 -19.99
CA GLY A 885 -27.15 -16.22 -20.82
C GLY A 885 -27.39 -15.35 -22.04
N GLU A 886 -28.22 -15.83 -22.98
CA GLU A 886 -28.66 -15.04 -24.14
C GLU A 886 -29.15 -13.63 -23.73
N PRO A 887 -28.94 -12.59 -24.57
CA PRO A 887 -29.37 -11.23 -24.27
C PRO A 887 -30.88 -11.16 -23.98
N GLY A 888 -31.24 -11.03 -22.71
CA GLY A 888 -32.63 -11.04 -22.25
C GLY A 888 -32.96 -11.96 -21.07
N MET A 889 -32.01 -12.74 -20.53
CA MET A 889 -32.17 -13.29 -19.18
C MET A 889 -31.81 -12.23 -18.13
N GLU A 890 -32.73 -11.94 -17.21
CA GLU A 890 -32.46 -11.09 -16.05
C GLU A 890 -31.32 -11.72 -15.23
N ASN A 891 -30.26 -10.96 -14.98
CA ASN A 891 -29.19 -11.35 -14.07
C ASN A 891 -29.81 -11.63 -12.69
N PRO A 892 -29.64 -12.83 -12.09
CA PRO A 892 -30.18 -13.14 -10.77
C PRO A 892 -29.49 -12.35 -9.64
N ALA A 893 -28.40 -11.63 -9.90
CA ALA A 893 -27.76 -10.68 -8.99
C ALA A 893 -28.33 -9.25 -9.13
N ARG A 894 -29.63 -9.07 -8.86
CA ARG A 894 -30.31 -7.78 -8.69
C ARG A 894 -31.29 -7.78 -7.53
#